data_AF-A0A2P5I4R2-F1
#
_entry.id   AF-A0A2P5I4R2-F1
#
_cell.length_a   1.000
_cell.length_b   1.000
_cell.length_c   1.000
_cell.angle_alpha   90.00
_cell.angle_beta   90.00
_cell.angle_gamma   90.00
#
_symmetry.space_group_name_H-M   'P 1'
#
loop_
_entity.id
_entity.type
_entity.pdbx_description
1 polymer ?
#
loop_
_entity_poly.entity_id
_entity_poly.type
_entity_poly.pdbx_seq_one_letter_code
_entity_poly.pdbx_strand_id
1 'polypeptide(L)'
;MPSTSSLLLILLVCLVLASPAAAFGAGEVPPGSEFKGYVWRHGDLAEVLKFLPTSFITGYRFTKLQRKQIYFGNWLRDFSQVIDTTCLENVPEPILRAIVSVMAFMEFGFATDEFDVTRERLGCYTHVEHIDNPCGYPDDAKKIDARLRGPLDPRELEIDPKTGMKNYIANSGNGYATSAEYLREQLLECIEFGRKGRAQHETDARKDSFRRLGAALHTLEDFAAHSNFVELCLHELGEEDIFAFVGDACRITVPDGARAGKVVAPITTGTFGMLDIFHSLLGEADDKAVLQSKGSLGELASKLNRGGLAFDQLFQLIKTGIGRLSKIRPEIDPLLRQLQTVQEIFKKYAPNDKSPPSGVDLPDANLLWKTIEPVIYLHDAVSKYLQAGQEDEEESTQDYSHGQLGEYTNQLVFRYLSVMIESSVMELRNAVRAARDRVDEEAAKCESAKVFKYGSSASDPSHSDLSKDHFGNILNQPAGLVATVTTNWATQQIVKCWDDPDIDAELVIDKILSILHHPSFPDSKTSIQQYMFDTVKAWWESTPADDQARIRGKLTKESVRERQHEDHNLTLLDFEGKHKGPADFPGAWPEVKQPPRTASLIQAGVNDAITDFNWALAITQKARTDPQGAGRDVWNASGGRDMNGVVIVGRIR
;
A
#
# COMPACT_ATOMS: atom_id res chain seq x y z
N MET A 1 -34.00 -30.62 -3.63
CA MET A 1 -33.07 -29.81 -4.45
C MET A 1 -33.67 -28.43 -4.58
N PRO A 2 -32.98 -27.35 -4.20
CA PRO A 2 -33.52 -26.00 -4.36
C PRO A 2 -33.66 -25.70 -5.86
N SER A 3 -34.71 -24.98 -6.24
CA SER A 3 -34.91 -24.57 -7.63
C SER A 3 -33.83 -23.57 -8.05
N THR A 4 -33.58 -23.50 -9.36
CA THR A 4 -32.64 -22.54 -9.99
C THR A 4 -32.87 -21.09 -9.56
N SER A 5 -34.10 -20.74 -9.18
CA SER A 5 -34.46 -19.42 -8.63
C SER A 5 -33.89 -19.16 -7.23
N SER A 6 -33.78 -20.18 -6.37
CA SER A 6 -33.15 -20.05 -5.03
C SER A 6 -31.63 -19.91 -5.14
N LEU A 7 -31.00 -20.59 -6.10
CA LEU A 7 -29.57 -20.44 -6.39
C LEU A 7 -29.25 -19.04 -6.93
N LEU A 8 -30.13 -18.49 -7.79
CA LEU A 8 -29.96 -17.14 -8.33
C LEU A 8 -30.12 -16.07 -7.26
N LEU A 9 -31.06 -16.26 -6.32
CA LEU A 9 -31.24 -15.36 -5.17
C LEU A 9 -30.05 -15.42 -4.21
N ILE A 10 -29.51 -16.61 -3.94
CA ILE A 10 -28.29 -16.79 -3.13
C ILE A 10 -27.08 -16.15 -3.83
N LEU A 11 -26.95 -16.33 -5.16
CA LEU A 11 -25.88 -15.70 -5.94
C LEU A 11 -26.00 -14.18 -5.94
N LEU A 12 -27.22 -13.63 -6.06
CA LEU A 12 -27.48 -12.19 -6.00
C LEU A 12 -27.18 -11.63 -4.61
N VAL A 13 -27.55 -12.34 -3.54
CA VAL A 13 -27.21 -11.98 -2.15
C VAL A 13 -25.69 -12.06 -1.94
N CYS A 14 -25.00 -13.07 -2.47
CA CYS A 14 -23.53 -13.16 -2.41
C CYS A 14 -22.81 -12.10 -3.26
N LEU A 15 -23.42 -11.59 -4.33
CA LEU A 15 -22.88 -10.52 -5.16
C LEU A 15 -23.15 -9.14 -4.56
N VAL A 16 -24.29 -8.96 -3.88
CA VAL A 16 -24.63 -7.71 -3.14
C VAL A 16 -23.84 -7.59 -1.83
N LEU A 17 -23.37 -8.70 -1.26
CA LEU A 17 -22.51 -8.73 -0.06
C LEU A 17 -21.00 -8.75 -0.38
N ALA A 18 -20.61 -8.63 -1.65
CA ALA A 18 -19.20 -8.59 -2.04
C ALA A 18 -18.67 -7.15 -2.02
N SER A 19 -18.12 -6.74 -0.88
CA SER A 19 -17.33 -5.51 -0.74
C SER A 19 -15.92 -5.68 -1.34
N PRO A 20 -15.21 -4.59 -1.71
CA PRO A 20 -13.81 -4.69 -2.13
C PRO A 20 -12.93 -5.32 -1.02
N ALA A 21 -12.05 -6.26 -1.39
CA ALA A 21 -11.00 -6.79 -0.49
C ALA A 21 -9.99 -5.73 -0.13
N ALA A 22 -9.46 -5.87 1.09
CA ALA A 22 -8.37 -5.10 1.66
C ALA A 22 -7.48 -6.08 2.46
N ALA A 23 -6.16 -6.01 2.31
CA ALA A 23 -5.14 -6.72 3.12
C ALA A 23 -4.03 -5.77 3.50
N PHE A 24 -3.30 -6.09 4.58
CA PHE A 24 -2.15 -5.34 5.13
C PHE A 24 -2.48 -3.99 5.77
N GLY A 25 -3.69 -3.76 6.27
CA GLY A 25 -4.12 -2.38 6.52
C GLY A 25 -4.16 -1.53 5.23
N ALA A 26 -3.73 -2.05 4.08
CA ALA A 26 -4.01 -1.56 2.75
C ALA A 26 -5.47 -1.86 2.39
N GLY A 27 -5.99 -1.03 1.53
CA GLY A 27 -7.39 -0.88 1.16
C GLY A 27 -8.01 0.27 1.93
N GLU A 28 -9.26 0.59 1.63
CA GLU A 28 -10.03 1.57 2.37
C GLU A 28 -11.19 0.89 3.10
N VAL A 29 -11.64 1.49 4.20
CA VAL A 29 -12.97 1.15 4.73
C VAL A 29 -13.99 1.42 3.61
N PRO A 30 -14.88 0.47 3.27
CA PRO A 30 -15.84 0.67 2.19
C PRO A 30 -16.64 1.96 2.41
N PRO A 31 -16.80 2.86 1.43
CA PRO A 31 -17.41 4.15 1.72
C PRO A 31 -18.89 4.11 2.17
N GLY A 32 -19.60 2.99 1.94
CA GLY A 32 -20.93 2.73 2.49
C GLY A 32 -20.94 2.10 3.89
N SER A 33 -19.78 1.81 4.47
CA SER A 33 -19.63 1.30 5.83
C SER A 33 -19.92 2.38 6.85
N GLU A 34 -20.68 2.03 7.89
CA GLU A 34 -20.98 2.92 9.00
C GLU A 34 -19.72 3.27 9.84
N PHE A 35 -18.64 2.48 9.69
CA PHE A 35 -17.33 2.73 10.31
C PHE A 35 -16.45 3.73 9.54
N LYS A 36 -16.82 4.15 8.33
CA LYS A 36 -16.00 5.06 7.49
C LYS A 36 -15.77 6.39 8.21
N GLY A 37 -14.49 6.75 8.32
CA GLY A 37 -14.04 7.98 8.99
C GLY A 37 -13.93 7.88 10.52
N TYR A 38 -14.25 6.73 11.12
CA TYR A 38 -13.96 6.46 12.54
C TYR A 38 -12.74 5.56 12.71
N VAL A 39 -12.57 4.62 11.78
CA VAL A 39 -11.44 3.70 11.72
C VAL A 39 -10.64 3.93 10.45
N TRP A 40 -9.36 3.59 10.49
CA TRP A 40 -8.40 3.97 9.45
C TRP A 40 -7.60 2.79 8.93
N ARG A 41 -7.39 2.81 7.62
CA ARG A 41 -6.52 1.95 6.81
C ARG A 41 -5.70 2.83 5.86
N HIS A 42 -4.61 2.35 5.28
CA HIS A 42 -3.75 3.14 4.38
C HIS A 42 -4.52 3.73 3.18
N GLY A 43 -5.50 3.01 2.63
CA GLY A 43 -6.35 3.54 1.56
C GLY A 43 -7.26 4.69 2.02
N ASP A 44 -7.69 4.71 3.29
CA ASP A 44 -8.43 5.84 3.87
C ASP A 44 -7.54 7.09 4.00
N LEU A 45 -6.25 6.90 4.27
CA LEU A 45 -5.27 7.99 4.41
C LEU A 45 -4.98 8.66 3.06
N ALA A 46 -4.91 7.88 1.98
CA ALA A 46 -4.82 8.42 0.62
C ALA A 46 -6.05 9.26 0.23
N GLU A 47 -7.24 8.99 0.78
CA GLU A 47 -8.44 9.78 0.50
C GLU A 47 -8.40 11.19 1.11
N VAL A 48 -7.50 11.45 2.07
CA VAL A 48 -7.24 12.82 2.57
C VAL A 48 -6.78 13.74 1.44
N LEU A 49 -6.09 13.20 0.42
CA LEU A 49 -5.57 13.95 -0.72
C LEU A 49 -6.68 14.64 -1.54
N LYS A 50 -7.94 14.20 -1.44
CA LYS A 50 -9.06 14.83 -2.18
C LYS A 50 -9.39 16.24 -1.69
N PHE A 51 -8.97 16.56 -0.47
CA PHE A 51 -9.10 17.89 0.13
C PHE A 51 -7.90 18.79 -0.13
N LEU A 52 -6.86 18.29 -0.80
CA LEU A 52 -5.60 18.99 -0.97
C LEU A 52 -5.40 19.45 -2.42
N PRO A 53 -4.73 20.60 -2.62
CA PRO A 53 -4.41 21.07 -3.95
C PRO A 53 -3.29 20.20 -4.53
N THR A 54 -3.44 19.79 -5.80
CA THR A 54 -2.32 19.33 -6.63
C THR A 54 -1.43 20.51 -7.06
N SER A 55 -1.88 21.75 -6.89
CA SER A 55 -1.09 22.97 -7.08
C SER A 55 -1.73 24.14 -6.33
N PHE A 56 -0.97 24.81 -5.47
CA PHE A 56 -1.38 26.03 -4.77
C PHE A 56 -1.51 27.23 -5.73
N ILE A 57 -0.83 27.22 -6.88
CA ILE A 57 -0.95 28.28 -7.90
C ILE A 57 -2.33 28.20 -8.58
N THR A 58 -2.74 27.01 -8.99
CA THR A 58 -4.01 26.83 -9.71
C THR A 58 -5.20 26.64 -8.78
N GLY A 59 -4.97 26.15 -7.57
CA GLY A 59 -6.01 25.72 -6.61
C GLY A 59 -6.72 24.43 -7.03
N TYR A 60 -6.24 23.69 -8.03
CA TYR A 60 -6.87 22.43 -8.41
C TYR A 60 -6.61 21.34 -7.37
N ARG A 61 -7.65 20.57 -7.02
CA ARG A 61 -7.48 19.38 -6.16
C ARG A 61 -6.87 18.21 -6.91
N PHE A 62 -6.36 17.21 -6.17
CA PHE A 62 -5.99 15.93 -6.76
C PHE A 62 -7.20 15.20 -7.38
N THR A 63 -7.04 14.75 -8.62
CA THR A 63 -8.05 13.91 -9.29
C THR A 63 -8.09 12.51 -8.69
N LYS A 64 -9.19 11.78 -8.91
CA LYS A 64 -9.31 10.38 -8.44
C LYS A 64 -8.18 9.49 -8.97
N LEU A 65 -7.79 9.66 -10.22
CA LEU A 65 -6.68 8.90 -10.82
C LEU A 65 -5.34 9.24 -10.14
N GLN A 66 -5.07 10.52 -9.84
CA GLN A 66 -3.85 10.92 -9.15
C GLN A 66 -3.80 10.38 -7.73
N ARG A 67 -4.92 10.38 -6.99
CA ARG A 67 -4.98 9.75 -5.67
C ARG A 67 -4.69 8.26 -5.74
N LYS A 68 -5.25 7.55 -6.72
CA LYS A 68 -4.93 6.13 -6.97
C LYS A 68 -3.46 5.90 -7.30
N GLN A 69 -2.83 6.79 -8.08
CA GLN A 69 -1.39 6.71 -8.40
C GLN A 69 -0.51 6.88 -7.15
N ILE A 70 -0.86 7.83 -6.28
CA ILE A 70 -0.18 8.02 -5.00
C ILE A 70 -0.40 6.80 -4.11
N TYR A 71 -1.65 6.37 -3.98
CA TYR A 71 -1.98 5.21 -3.17
C TYR A 71 -1.35 3.91 -3.68
N PHE A 72 -1.19 3.72 -5.00
CA PHE A 72 -0.45 2.58 -5.56
C PHE A 72 1.00 2.54 -5.07
N GLY A 73 1.67 3.68 -4.95
CA GLY A 73 3.01 3.76 -4.38
C GLY A 73 3.08 3.33 -2.91
N ASN A 74 2.08 3.73 -2.12
CA ASN A 74 1.91 3.33 -0.72
C ASN A 74 1.64 1.82 -0.62
N TRP A 75 0.61 1.35 -1.33
CA TRP A 75 0.19 -0.05 -1.41
C TRP A 75 1.31 -1.01 -1.85
N LEU A 76 2.19 -0.58 -2.75
CA LEU A 76 3.34 -1.41 -3.15
C LEU A 76 4.32 -1.67 -1.99
N ARG A 77 4.37 -0.82 -0.96
CA ARG A 77 5.23 -1.03 0.22
C ARG A 77 4.62 -2.11 1.11
N ASP A 78 3.32 -2.03 1.41
CA ASP A 78 2.56 -3.09 2.08
C ASP A 78 2.79 -4.46 1.42
N PHE A 79 2.64 -4.54 0.10
CA PHE A 79 2.76 -5.80 -0.62
C PHE A 79 4.19 -6.23 -0.92
N SER A 80 5.19 -5.38 -0.68
CA SER A 80 6.60 -5.78 -0.76
C SER A 80 6.94 -6.83 0.30
N GLN A 81 6.20 -6.86 1.42
CA GLN A 81 6.31 -7.86 2.49
C GLN A 81 6.08 -9.30 2.00
N VAL A 82 5.38 -9.49 0.88
CA VAL A 82 5.21 -10.79 0.21
C VAL A 82 6.52 -11.28 -0.42
N ILE A 83 7.42 -10.36 -0.76
CA ILE A 83 8.73 -10.65 -1.31
C ILE A 83 9.75 -10.62 -0.15
N ASP A 84 9.57 -11.55 0.78
CA ASP A 84 10.44 -11.79 1.93
C ASP A 84 10.91 -13.27 1.97
N THR A 85 11.92 -13.55 2.80
CA THR A 85 12.49 -14.89 3.06
C THR A 85 11.43 -15.99 3.15
N THR A 86 10.40 -15.79 3.98
CA THR A 86 9.32 -16.77 4.22
C THR A 86 8.64 -17.23 2.93
N CYS A 87 8.26 -16.28 2.06
CA CYS A 87 7.55 -16.60 0.83
C CYS A 87 8.51 -17.08 -0.25
N LEU A 88 9.70 -16.47 -0.36
CA LEU A 88 10.68 -16.76 -1.40
C LEU A 88 11.32 -18.15 -1.30
N GLU A 89 11.40 -18.73 -0.10
CA GLU A 89 11.85 -20.10 0.09
C GLU A 89 10.86 -21.14 -0.47
N ASN A 90 9.58 -20.77 -0.58
CA ASN A 90 8.51 -21.69 -0.98
C ASN A 90 7.98 -21.40 -2.39
N VAL A 91 8.00 -20.14 -2.84
CA VAL A 91 7.42 -19.70 -4.10
C VAL A 91 8.41 -18.76 -4.82
N PRO A 92 8.74 -19.03 -6.09
CA PRO A 92 9.60 -18.14 -6.88
C PRO A 92 9.10 -16.70 -6.96
N GLU A 93 10.00 -15.72 -6.86
CA GLU A 93 9.69 -14.28 -6.94
C GLU A 93 8.78 -13.90 -8.12
N PRO A 94 9.02 -14.37 -9.37
CA PRO A 94 8.17 -13.97 -10.48
C PRO A 94 6.71 -14.40 -10.33
N ILE A 95 6.45 -15.48 -9.60
CA ILE A 95 5.10 -15.97 -9.29
C ILE A 95 4.47 -15.11 -8.20
N LEU A 96 5.21 -14.82 -7.12
CA LEU A 96 4.75 -13.93 -6.05
C LEU A 96 4.39 -12.55 -6.60
N ARG A 97 5.26 -11.98 -7.43
CA ARG A 97 5.01 -10.70 -8.10
C ARG A 97 3.79 -10.76 -9.00
N ALA A 98 3.59 -11.83 -9.77
CA ALA A 98 2.39 -12.00 -10.59
C ALA A 98 1.10 -12.04 -9.75
N ILE A 99 1.13 -12.69 -8.58
CA ILE A 99 0.02 -12.67 -7.63
C ILE A 99 -0.26 -11.24 -7.17
N VAL A 100 0.78 -10.49 -6.79
CA VAL A 100 0.66 -9.08 -6.40
C VAL A 100 0.13 -8.21 -7.56
N SER A 101 0.57 -8.42 -8.80
CA SER A 101 0.04 -7.72 -9.99
C SER A 101 -1.47 -7.90 -10.15
N VAL A 102 -1.98 -9.11 -9.89
CA VAL A 102 -3.42 -9.38 -9.93
C VAL A 102 -4.15 -8.73 -8.78
N MET A 103 -3.56 -8.69 -7.60
CA MET A 103 -4.14 -8.01 -6.44
C MET A 103 -4.21 -6.49 -6.67
N ALA A 104 -3.16 -5.90 -7.25
CA ALA A 104 -3.17 -4.51 -7.69
C ALA A 104 -4.28 -4.27 -8.73
N PHE A 105 -4.44 -5.16 -9.71
CA PHE A 105 -5.54 -5.07 -10.67
C PHE A 105 -6.92 -5.05 -9.99
N MET A 106 -7.12 -5.93 -8.99
CA MET A 106 -8.37 -6.00 -8.23
C MET A 106 -8.66 -4.73 -7.43
N GLU A 107 -7.62 -4.09 -6.90
CA GLU A 107 -7.72 -2.90 -6.06
C GLU A 107 -7.92 -1.64 -6.90
N PHE A 108 -7.04 -1.42 -7.88
CA PHE A 108 -6.97 -0.17 -8.63
C PHE A 108 -7.86 -0.17 -9.88
N GLY A 109 -8.22 -1.36 -10.38
CA GLY A 109 -8.88 -1.55 -11.67
C GLY A 109 -7.96 -1.28 -12.86
N PHE A 110 -6.65 -1.34 -12.64
CA PHE A 110 -5.60 -1.09 -13.64
C PHE A 110 -4.39 -1.98 -13.34
N ALA A 111 -3.60 -2.34 -14.35
CA ALA A 111 -2.41 -3.17 -14.19
C ALA A 111 -1.26 -2.84 -15.15
N THR A 112 -1.36 -1.76 -15.92
CA THR A 112 -0.33 -1.29 -16.86
C THR A 112 0.12 0.14 -16.57
N ASP A 113 1.22 0.55 -17.19
CA ASP A 113 1.79 1.90 -17.12
C ASP A 113 2.06 2.32 -15.66
N GLU A 114 1.35 3.30 -15.09
CA GLU A 114 1.55 3.73 -13.70
C GLU A 114 1.20 2.66 -12.65
N PHE A 115 0.40 1.65 -13.01
CA PHE A 115 -0.06 0.55 -12.14
C PHE A 115 0.66 -0.77 -12.42
N ASP A 116 1.69 -0.76 -13.26
CA ASP A 116 2.49 -1.96 -13.53
C ASP A 116 3.37 -2.32 -12.31
N VAL A 117 3.21 -3.56 -11.83
CA VAL A 117 3.94 -4.13 -10.70
C VAL A 117 5.23 -4.78 -11.23
N THR A 118 6.23 -3.94 -11.48
CA THR A 118 7.56 -4.39 -11.89
C THR A 118 8.37 -4.91 -10.71
N ARG A 119 9.45 -5.64 -11.00
CA ARG A 119 10.36 -6.15 -9.98
C ARG A 119 10.98 -5.02 -9.15
N GLU A 120 11.27 -3.89 -9.79
CA GLU A 120 11.89 -2.72 -9.19
C GLU A 120 10.89 -1.90 -8.39
N ARG A 121 9.66 -1.75 -8.88
CA ARG A 121 8.59 -1.00 -8.18
C ARG A 121 8.08 -1.75 -6.96
N LEU A 122 7.92 -3.07 -7.04
CA LEU A 122 7.52 -3.88 -5.89
C LEU A 122 8.68 -4.04 -4.90
N GLY A 123 9.91 -4.23 -5.38
CA GLY A 123 11.07 -4.42 -4.52
C GLY A 123 11.01 -5.74 -3.72
N CYS A 124 11.69 -5.75 -2.60
CA CYS A 124 11.58 -6.77 -1.54
C CYS A 124 11.20 -6.07 -0.24
N TYR A 125 10.75 -6.86 0.74
CA TYR A 125 10.58 -6.36 2.10
C TYR A 125 11.85 -5.66 2.61
N THR A 126 11.67 -4.50 3.24
CA THR A 126 12.71 -3.85 4.02
C THR A 126 12.11 -3.11 5.22
N HIS A 127 12.73 -3.31 6.38
CA HIS A 127 12.32 -2.68 7.63
C HIS A 127 12.21 -1.14 7.56
N VAL A 128 13.05 -0.46 6.77
CA VAL A 128 13.03 1.02 6.71
C VAL A 128 11.77 1.59 6.07
N GLU A 129 11.10 0.81 5.22
CA GLU A 129 9.85 1.21 4.56
C GLU A 129 8.67 1.25 5.53
N HIS A 130 8.71 0.40 6.56
CA HIS A 130 7.65 0.24 7.56
C HIS A 130 8.04 0.80 8.94
N ILE A 131 9.28 1.27 9.09
CA ILE A 131 9.87 1.61 10.39
C ILE A 131 9.90 0.39 11.33
N ASP A 132 9.96 -0.83 10.79
CA ASP A 132 9.99 -2.05 11.58
C ASP A 132 11.30 -2.20 12.35
N ASN A 133 11.21 -2.90 13.48
CA ASN A 133 12.38 -3.29 14.24
C ASN A 133 13.04 -4.51 13.58
N PRO A 134 14.30 -4.41 13.10
CA PRO A 134 14.94 -5.50 12.38
C PRO A 134 15.48 -6.62 13.29
N CYS A 135 15.23 -6.54 14.61
CA CYS A 135 15.65 -7.57 15.55
C CYS A 135 15.07 -8.94 15.17
N GLY A 136 15.93 -9.95 15.07
CA GLY A 136 15.54 -11.33 14.74
C GLY A 136 15.45 -11.62 13.24
N TYR A 137 15.71 -10.65 12.35
CA TYR A 137 15.72 -10.89 10.91
C TYR A 137 16.90 -11.81 10.49
N PRO A 138 16.72 -12.76 9.54
CA PRO A 138 17.77 -13.70 9.16
C PRO A 138 19.01 -13.03 8.54
N ASP A 139 20.20 -13.36 9.06
CA ASP A 139 21.47 -12.80 8.58
C ASP A 139 21.83 -13.20 7.14
N ASP A 140 21.30 -14.33 6.66
CA ASP A 140 21.61 -14.88 5.35
C ASP A 140 20.48 -14.76 4.31
N ALA A 141 19.52 -13.86 4.56
CA ALA A 141 18.44 -13.53 3.63
C ALA A 141 18.93 -13.21 2.20
N LYS A 142 20.11 -12.59 2.05
CA LYS A 142 20.73 -12.31 0.74
C LYS A 142 21.05 -13.55 -0.10
N LYS A 143 21.15 -14.74 0.51
CA LYS A 143 21.30 -16.00 -0.23
C LYS A 143 20.01 -16.41 -0.93
N ILE A 144 18.85 -15.98 -0.43
CA ILE A 144 17.52 -16.24 -0.98
C ILE A 144 17.24 -15.26 -2.13
N ASP A 145 17.34 -13.95 -1.87
CA ASP A 145 17.32 -12.90 -2.89
C ASP A 145 18.30 -11.79 -2.51
N ALA A 146 19.19 -11.41 -3.44
CA ALA A 146 20.26 -10.45 -3.19
C ALA A 146 19.80 -9.04 -2.78
N ARG A 147 18.53 -8.70 -3.04
CA ARG A 147 17.91 -7.41 -2.67
C ARG A 147 17.46 -7.36 -1.20
N LEU A 148 17.29 -8.50 -0.54
CA LEU A 148 16.95 -8.55 0.89
C LEU A 148 18.07 -7.96 1.75
N ARG A 149 17.74 -7.56 2.97
CA ARG A 149 18.73 -6.94 3.87
C ARG A 149 19.86 -7.91 4.22
N GLY A 150 21.02 -7.33 4.50
CA GLY A 150 22.14 -8.08 5.04
C GLY A 150 22.01 -8.34 6.54
N PRO A 151 23.07 -8.88 7.16
CA PRO A 151 23.14 -9.07 8.60
C PRO A 151 22.83 -7.79 9.38
N LEU A 152 22.21 -7.95 10.53
CA LEU A 152 21.91 -6.84 11.43
C LEU A 152 23.19 -6.29 12.07
N ASP A 153 23.40 -4.98 12.00
CA ASP A 153 24.37 -4.29 12.84
C ASP A 153 23.72 -4.04 14.22
N PRO A 154 24.27 -4.57 15.33
CA PRO A 154 23.67 -4.40 16.65
C PRO A 154 23.45 -2.93 17.05
N ARG A 155 24.22 -1.99 16.48
CA ARG A 155 24.06 -0.55 16.70
C ARG A 155 22.72 -0.05 16.19
N GLU A 156 22.11 -0.69 15.18
CA GLU A 156 20.75 -0.37 14.70
C GLU A 156 19.73 -0.44 15.84
N LEU A 157 19.88 -1.41 16.76
CA LEU A 157 18.96 -1.65 17.86
C LEU A 157 19.24 -0.81 19.11
N GLU A 158 20.33 -0.04 19.14
CA GLU A 158 20.61 0.86 20.25
C GLU A 158 19.66 2.06 20.23
N ILE A 159 19.45 2.67 21.40
CA ILE A 159 18.65 3.90 21.53
C ILE A 159 19.60 5.08 21.36
N ASP A 160 19.29 5.97 20.42
CA ASP A 160 20.01 7.24 20.30
C ASP A 160 19.68 8.14 21.50
N PRO A 161 20.67 8.50 22.34
CA PRO A 161 20.43 9.34 23.51
C PRO A 161 19.97 10.76 23.15
N LYS A 162 20.20 11.23 21.92
CA LYS A 162 19.81 12.58 21.50
C LYS A 162 18.36 12.70 21.09
N THR A 163 17.81 11.67 20.45
CA THR A 163 16.44 11.67 19.95
C THR A 163 15.48 10.83 20.79
N GLY A 164 16.02 9.91 21.59
CA GLY A 164 15.25 8.97 22.39
C GLY A 164 14.57 7.87 21.57
N MET A 165 15.02 7.68 20.33
CA MET A 165 14.48 6.70 19.38
C MET A 165 15.51 5.60 19.10
N LYS A 166 15.06 4.43 18.66
CA LYS A 166 15.95 3.41 18.09
C LYS A 166 16.72 3.96 16.89
N ASN A 167 17.98 3.57 16.77
CA ASN A 167 18.90 4.10 15.76
C ASN A 167 18.41 3.88 14.31
N TYR A 168 17.78 2.74 14.01
CA TYR A 168 17.22 2.46 12.67
C TYR A 168 16.07 3.39 12.25
N ILE A 169 15.51 4.20 13.15
CA ILE A 169 14.39 5.10 12.83
C ILE A 169 14.91 6.36 12.15
N ALA A 170 15.74 7.14 12.85
CA ALA A 170 16.14 8.48 12.40
C ALA A 170 17.64 8.82 12.54
N ASN A 171 18.48 7.92 13.05
CA ASN A 171 19.91 8.20 13.26
C ASN A 171 20.76 7.86 12.01
N SER A 172 20.55 8.64 10.96
CA SER A 172 21.18 8.46 9.63
C SER A 172 22.70 8.71 9.64
N GLY A 173 23.41 8.17 8.63
CA GLY A 173 24.84 8.44 8.39
C GLY A 173 25.83 7.56 9.15
N ASN A 174 25.37 6.49 9.79
CA ASN A 174 26.18 5.62 10.66
C ASN A 174 26.60 4.28 10.01
N GLY A 175 26.30 4.09 8.73
CA GLY A 175 26.65 2.89 7.94
C GLY A 175 25.64 1.75 7.98
N TYR A 176 24.49 1.96 8.64
CA TYR A 176 23.29 1.12 8.56
C TYR A 176 22.14 1.93 7.95
N ALA A 177 21.11 1.25 7.46
CA ALA A 177 19.95 1.91 6.84
C ALA A 177 19.00 2.46 7.91
N THR A 178 18.36 3.60 7.62
CA THR A 178 17.35 4.20 8.49
C THR A 178 16.08 4.59 7.72
N SER A 179 14.93 4.59 8.39
CA SER A 179 13.67 5.09 7.80
C SER A 179 13.77 6.55 7.40
N ALA A 180 14.50 7.38 8.13
CA ALA A 180 14.76 8.77 7.75
C ALA A 180 15.58 8.92 6.45
N GLU A 181 16.56 8.04 6.20
CA GLU A 181 17.30 8.02 4.93
C GLU A 181 16.41 7.59 3.77
N TYR A 182 15.61 6.54 3.98
CA TYR A 182 14.65 6.07 2.99
C TYR A 182 13.64 7.17 2.61
N LEU A 183 13.05 7.82 3.61
CA LEU A 183 12.15 8.95 3.43
C LEU A 183 12.83 10.09 2.66
N ARG A 184 14.07 10.44 3.03
CA ARG A 184 14.82 11.49 2.31
C ARG A 184 15.01 11.14 0.84
N GLU A 185 15.41 9.91 0.53
CA GLU A 185 15.58 9.44 -0.85
C GLU A 185 14.27 9.52 -1.64
N GLN A 186 13.17 8.96 -1.11
CA GLN A 186 11.88 8.97 -1.80
C GLN A 186 11.34 10.39 -2.00
N LEU A 187 11.49 11.27 -1.00
CA LEU A 187 11.00 12.65 -1.08
C LEU A 187 11.85 13.50 -2.02
N LEU A 188 13.18 13.32 -2.06
CA LEU A 188 14.05 14.03 -3.01
C LEU A 188 13.68 13.67 -4.45
N GLU A 189 13.58 12.38 -4.76
CA GLU A 189 13.21 11.91 -6.09
C GLU A 189 11.76 12.34 -6.42
N CYS A 190 10.83 12.29 -5.46
CA CYS A 190 9.48 12.79 -5.62
C CYS A 190 9.44 14.29 -6.02
N ILE A 191 10.23 15.14 -5.35
CA ILE A 191 10.32 16.56 -5.68
C ILE A 191 10.96 16.77 -7.05
N GLU A 192 12.06 16.08 -7.35
CA GLU A 192 12.76 16.18 -8.64
C GLU A 192 11.84 15.80 -9.81
N PHE A 193 11.22 14.62 -9.74
CA PHE A 193 10.31 14.13 -10.79
C PHE A 193 9.06 15.00 -10.91
N GLY A 194 8.52 15.51 -9.79
CA GLY A 194 7.36 16.39 -9.82
C GLY A 194 7.67 17.74 -10.46
N ARG A 195 8.85 18.32 -10.19
CA ARG A 195 9.35 19.54 -10.87
C ARG A 195 9.54 19.29 -12.37
N LYS A 196 10.17 18.17 -12.73
CA LYS A 196 10.38 17.78 -14.13
C LYS A 196 9.05 17.62 -14.87
N GLY A 197 8.09 16.92 -14.28
CA GLY A 197 6.76 16.71 -14.84
C GLY A 197 5.97 18.01 -15.06
N ARG A 198 6.18 19.03 -14.21
CA ARG A 198 5.57 20.37 -14.38
C ARG A 198 6.28 21.22 -15.42
N ALA A 199 7.60 21.33 -15.34
CA ALA A 199 8.39 22.22 -16.18
C ALA A 199 8.49 21.74 -17.64
N GLN A 200 8.56 20.43 -17.85
CA GLN A 200 8.81 19.82 -19.17
C GLN A 200 7.57 19.11 -19.74
N HIS A 201 6.45 19.15 -19.02
CA HIS A 201 5.24 18.39 -19.34
C HIS A 201 5.49 16.88 -19.53
N GLU A 202 6.50 16.34 -18.84
CA GLU A 202 6.83 14.92 -18.90
C GLU A 202 5.86 14.09 -18.05
N THR A 203 5.00 13.33 -18.73
CA THR A 203 3.95 12.53 -18.12
C THR A 203 4.49 11.46 -17.20
N ASP A 204 5.57 10.78 -17.58
CA ASP A 204 6.14 9.67 -16.81
C ASP A 204 6.84 10.15 -15.55
N ALA A 205 7.60 11.25 -15.62
CA ALA A 205 8.15 11.90 -14.45
C ALA A 205 7.04 12.28 -13.46
N ARG A 206 5.90 12.81 -13.94
CA ARG A 206 4.77 13.10 -13.07
C ARG A 206 4.17 11.85 -12.42
N LYS A 207 3.97 10.75 -13.17
CA LYS A 207 3.46 9.48 -12.62
C LYS A 207 4.41 8.93 -11.54
N ASP A 208 5.72 8.94 -11.81
CA ASP A 208 6.72 8.49 -10.84
C ASP A 208 6.79 9.37 -9.60
N SER A 209 6.60 10.69 -9.73
CA SER A 209 6.52 11.58 -8.56
C SER A 209 5.37 11.20 -7.61
N PHE A 210 4.22 10.80 -8.16
CA PHE A 210 3.07 10.35 -7.36
C PHE A 210 3.34 9.02 -6.67
N ARG A 211 3.90 8.04 -7.38
CA ARG A 211 4.28 6.75 -6.79
C ARG A 211 5.27 6.92 -5.63
N ARG A 212 6.26 7.81 -5.79
CA ARG A 212 7.26 8.10 -4.75
C ARG A 212 6.69 8.87 -3.58
N LEU A 213 5.77 9.81 -3.82
CA LEU A 213 4.99 10.43 -2.76
C LEU A 213 4.25 9.36 -1.96
N GLY A 214 3.59 8.41 -2.63
CA GLY A 214 2.92 7.29 -1.99
C GLY A 214 3.82 6.46 -1.09
N ALA A 215 4.98 6.06 -1.61
CA ALA A 215 5.96 5.27 -0.87
C ALA A 215 6.49 6.01 0.37
N ALA A 216 6.74 7.32 0.26
CA ALA A 216 7.14 8.13 1.42
C ALA A 216 6.01 8.33 2.43
N LEU A 217 4.77 8.55 1.95
CA LEU A 217 3.61 8.70 2.82
C LEU A 217 3.36 7.44 3.64
N HIS A 218 3.47 6.26 3.04
CA HIS A 218 3.37 4.97 3.75
C HIS A 218 4.25 4.93 5.01
N THR A 219 5.55 5.19 4.88
CA THR A 219 6.47 5.21 6.03
C THR A 219 6.09 6.29 7.07
N LEU A 220 5.58 7.46 6.65
CA LEU A 220 5.14 8.50 7.58
C LEU A 220 3.84 8.14 8.32
N GLU A 221 2.96 7.37 7.69
CA GLU A 221 1.72 6.85 8.27
C GLU A 221 2.04 5.77 9.31
N ASP A 222 2.93 4.84 8.94
CA ASP A 222 3.40 3.75 9.80
C ASP A 222 4.03 4.27 11.10
N PHE A 223 4.65 5.45 11.12
CA PHE A 223 5.24 5.97 12.36
C PHE A 223 4.25 6.02 13.54
N ALA A 224 2.99 6.43 13.30
CA ALA A 224 1.99 6.50 14.38
C ALA A 224 1.42 5.11 14.72
N ALA A 225 1.40 4.19 13.76
CA ALA A 225 0.76 2.89 13.92
C ALA A 225 1.74 1.77 14.35
N HIS A 226 3.01 1.86 13.98
CA HIS A 226 4.05 0.85 14.19
C HIS A 226 5.05 1.26 15.27
N SER A 227 4.87 2.42 15.90
CA SER A 227 5.63 2.82 17.09
C SER A 227 4.74 2.96 18.32
N ASN A 228 5.37 3.10 19.48
CA ASN A 228 4.72 3.46 20.74
C ASN A 228 4.44 4.98 20.88
N PHE A 229 4.41 5.75 19.77
CA PHE A 229 4.24 7.21 19.79
C PHE A 229 2.94 7.66 20.48
N VAL A 230 1.82 6.99 20.22
CA VAL A 230 0.51 7.33 20.80
C VAL A 230 0.53 7.13 22.31
N GLU A 231 1.10 6.02 22.77
CA GLU A 231 1.27 5.67 24.18
C GLU A 231 2.14 6.69 24.91
N LEU A 232 3.25 7.12 24.29
CA LEU A 232 4.12 8.14 24.86
C LEU A 232 3.48 9.54 24.86
N CYS A 233 2.59 9.84 23.91
CA CYS A 233 1.75 11.04 23.97
C CYS A 233 0.79 10.99 25.16
N LEU A 234 0.17 9.83 25.43
CA LEU A 234 -0.70 9.63 26.60
C LEU A 234 0.09 9.74 27.91
N HIS A 235 1.34 9.28 27.96
CA HIS A 235 2.24 9.51 29.11
C HIS A 235 2.50 11.00 29.35
N GLU A 236 2.69 11.81 28.30
CA GLU A 236 2.81 13.27 28.44
C GLU A 236 1.50 13.93 28.93
N LEU A 237 0.36 13.27 28.78
CA LEU A 237 -0.95 13.69 29.32
C LEU A 237 -1.21 13.16 30.74
N GLY A 238 -0.27 12.40 31.33
CA GLY A 238 -0.36 11.87 32.70
C GLY A 238 -0.85 10.42 32.80
N GLU A 239 -1.05 9.72 31.68
CA GLU A 239 -1.52 8.33 31.65
C GLU A 239 -0.36 7.32 31.75
N GLU A 240 0.41 7.37 32.85
CA GLU A 240 1.65 6.60 33.03
C GLU A 240 1.45 5.08 33.15
N ASP A 241 0.22 4.63 33.48
CA ASP A 241 -0.13 3.21 33.62
C ASP A 241 -0.28 2.47 32.26
N ILE A 242 -0.33 3.22 31.16
CA ILE A 242 -0.40 2.66 29.80
C ILE A 242 0.93 2.01 29.45
N PHE A 243 0.88 0.78 28.92
CA PHE A 243 2.08 0.05 28.56
C PHE A 243 2.78 0.67 27.34
N ALA A 244 3.99 1.18 27.53
CA ALA A 244 4.79 1.82 26.48
C ALA A 244 5.49 0.83 25.52
N PHE A 245 5.11 -0.45 25.51
CA PHE A 245 5.73 -1.50 24.69
C PHE A 245 7.23 -1.71 24.88
N VAL A 246 7.73 -1.41 26.09
CA VAL A 246 9.10 -1.67 26.52
C VAL A 246 9.10 -2.20 27.96
N GLY A 247 10.18 -2.86 28.37
CA GLY A 247 10.33 -3.31 29.75
C GLY A 247 10.34 -2.15 30.77
N ASP A 248 9.99 -2.44 32.03
CA ASP A 248 9.88 -1.42 33.09
C ASP A 248 11.18 -0.67 33.36
N ALA A 249 12.31 -1.37 33.26
CA ALA A 249 13.63 -0.80 33.45
C ALA A 249 14.18 -0.15 32.17
N CYS A 250 13.50 -0.29 31.03
CA CYS A 250 13.87 0.36 29.79
C CYS A 250 13.47 1.83 29.84
N ARG A 251 14.36 2.67 30.38
CA ARG A 251 14.15 4.11 30.52
C ARG A 251 15.38 4.88 30.07
N ILE A 252 15.14 6.04 29.49
CA ILE A 252 16.16 6.99 29.06
C ILE A 252 15.90 8.34 29.73
N THR A 253 16.97 9.12 29.90
CA THR A 253 16.88 10.47 30.45
C THR A 253 16.96 11.47 29.30
N VAL A 254 16.00 12.40 29.23
CA VAL A 254 16.04 13.51 28.28
C VAL A 254 17.32 14.32 28.54
N PRO A 255 18.23 14.44 27.56
CA PRO A 255 19.59 14.91 27.81
C PRO A 255 19.64 16.42 28.05
N ASP A 256 18.89 17.19 27.27
CA ASP A 256 19.01 18.64 27.17
C ASP A 256 17.63 19.31 27.21
N GLY A 257 17.64 20.63 27.38
CA GLY A 257 16.45 21.45 27.20
C GLY A 257 15.59 21.67 28.45
N ALA A 258 14.38 22.19 28.26
CA ALA A 258 13.45 22.51 29.34
C ALA A 258 12.96 21.26 30.10
N ARG A 259 13.04 20.09 29.45
CA ARG A 259 12.68 18.78 30.02
C ARG A 259 13.90 17.93 30.41
N ALA A 260 15.11 18.51 30.42
CA ALA A 260 16.33 17.81 30.80
C ALA A 260 16.18 17.12 32.17
N GLY A 261 16.63 15.86 32.26
CA GLY A 261 16.51 15.04 33.47
C GLY A 261 15.18 14.29 33.60
N LYS A 262 14.19 14.54 32.74
CA LYS A 262 12.95 13.73 32.70
C LYS A 262 13.30 12.30 32.26
N VAL A 263 12.80 11.31 33.00
CA VAL A 263 12.99 9.88 32.69
C VAL A 263 11.76 9.36 31.95
N VAL A 264 11.96 8.82 30.75
CA VAL A 264 10.89 8.37 29.84
C VAL A 264 11.24 7.02 29.20
N ALA A 265 10.24 6.31 28.69
CA ALA A 265 10.47 5.15 27.80
C ALA A 265 10.91 5.64 26.41
N PRO A 266 11.81 4.95 25.70
CA PRO A 266 12.21 5.33 24.34
C PRO A 266 11.09 5.10 23.31
N ILE A 267 11.20 5.74 22.15
CA ILE A 267 10.43 5.34 20.97
C ILE A 267 11.01 4.02 20.44
N THR A 268 10.14 3.04 20.28
CA THR A 268 10.45 1.75 19.65
C THR A 268 9.35 1.36 18.68
N THR A 269 9.68 0.41 17.80
CA THR A 269 8.73 -0.22 16.88
C THR A 269 8.77 -1.74 17.02
N GLY A 270 7.80 -2.40 16.40
CA GLY A 270 7.62 -3.85 16.49
C GLY A 270 8.59 -4.64 15.62
N THR A 271 9.03 -5.80 16.10
CA THR A 271 9.80 -6.76 15.30
C THR A 271 8.90 -7.42 14.28
N PHE A 272 9.28 -7.35 13.01
CA PHE A 272 8.57 -8.02 11.92
C PHE A 272 9.08 -9.45 11.73
N GLY A 273 8.15 -10.40 11.69
CA GLY A 273 8.45 -11.80 11.50
C GLY A 273 7.37 -12.56 10.74
N MET A 274 7.54 -13.87 10.72
CA MET A 274 6.72 -14.76 9.91
C MET A 274 5.22 -14.70 10.25
N LEU A 275 4.85 -14.43 11.52
CA LEU A 275 3.45 -14.22 11.94
C LEU A 275 2.80 -13.01 11.31
N ASP A 276 3.56 -11.92 11.16
CA ASP A 276 3.05 -10.65 10.66
C ASP A 276 2.66 -10.81 9.18
N ILE A 277 3.46 -11.56 8.39
CA ILE A 277 3.09 -11.97 7.02
C ILE A 277 1.78 -12.79 7.01
N PHE A 278 1.53 -13.65 8.02
CA PHE A 278 0.30 -14.47 8.09
C PHE A 278 -0.94 -13.69 8.42
N HIS A 279 -0.87 -12.85 9.46
CA HIS A 279 -1.96 -11.96 9.84
C HIS A 279 -2.36 -11.07 8.65
N SER A 280 -1.39 -10.65 7.84
CA SER A 280 -1.65 -9.82 6.67
C SER A 280 -2.14 -10.58 5.41
N LEU A 281 -1.65 -11.80 5.12
CA LEU A 281 -1.97 -12.53 3.88
C LEU A 281 -3.20 -13.46 3.93
N LEU A 282 -3.37 -14.22 5.02
CA LEU A 282 -4.37 -15.31 5.08
C LEU A 282 -5.69 -14.92 5.77
N GLY A 283 -5.73 -13.78 6.45
CA GLY A 283 -6.83 -13.34 7.31
C GLY A 283 -6.22 -12.97 8.67
N GLU A 284 -6.35 -11.74 9.18
CA GLU A 284 -7.56 -10.91 9.33
C GLU A 284 -8.80 -11.78 9.59
N ALA A 285 -8.69 -12.80 10.44
CA ALA A 285 -9.83 -13.64 10.79
C ALA A 285 -10.90 -12.85 11.58
N ASP A 286 -10.49 -11.81 12.32
CA ASP A 286 -11.34 -11.23 13.35
C ASP A 286 -11.88 -9.82 13.00
N ASP A 287 -11.07 -8.92 12.42
CA ASP A 287 -11.55 -7.63 11.87
C ASP A 287 -12.64 -7.83 10.78
N LYS A 288 -12.56 -8.95 10.06
CA LYS A 288 -13.47 -9.30 8.97
C LYS A 288 -14.75 -9.98 9.45
N ALA A 289 -14.86 -10.41 10.70
CA ALA A 289 -16.14 -10.86 11.27
C ALA A 289 -17.14 -9.70 11.36
N VAL A 290 -16.65 -8.49 11.62
CA VAL A 290 -17.44 -7.24 11.63
C VAL A 290 -17.85 -6.83 10.19
N LEU A 291 -17.03 -7.12 9.17
CA LEU A 291 -17.23 -6.68 7.77
C LEU A 291 -17.58 -7.79 6.74
N GLN A 292 -17.79 -9.04 7.17
CA GLN A 292 -18.16 -10.22 6.35
C GLN A 292 -17.31 -10.48 5.07
N SER A 293 -15.99 -10.24 5.08
CA SER A 293 -15.13 -10.47 3.89
C SER A 293 -14.06 -11.56 4.09
N LYS A 294 -13.56 -12.15 2.99
CA LYS A 294 -12.46 -13.14 3.02
C LYS A 294 -11.11 -12.40 3.01
N GLY A 295 -10.06 -12.94 3.65
CA GLY A 295 -8.67 -12.47 3.48
C GLY A 295 -8.27 -12.30 2.00
N SER A 296 -7.30 -11.46 1.65
CA SER A 296 -7.08 -11.07 0.24
C SER A 296 -6.69 -12.24 -0.67
N LEU A 297 -5.93 -13.23 -0.18
CA LEU A 297 -5.72 -14.49 -0.91
C LEU A 297 -7.01 -15.32 -1.08
N GLY A 298 -7.91 -15.26 -0.10
CA GLY A 298 -9.22 -15.90 -0.14
C GLY A 298 -10.20 -15.24 -1.12
N GLU A 299 -10.18 -13.91 -1.22
CA GLU A 299 -10.94 -13.19 -2.24
C GLU A 299 -10.39 -13.50 -3.63
N LEU A 300 -9.07 -13.42 -3.82
CA LEU A 300 -8.42 -13.77 -5.08
C LEU A 300 -8.84 -15.16 -5.53
N ALA A 301 -8.70 -16.18 -4.68
CA ALA A 301 -9.12 -17.54 -4.98
C ALA A 301 -10.61 -17.64 -5.37
N SER A 302 -11.46 -16.82 -4.76
CA SER A 302 -12.89 -16.78 -5.10
C SER A 302 -13.16 -16.15 -6.46
N LYS A 303 -12.45 -15.07 -6.84
CA LYS A 303 -12.57 -14.43 -8.16
C LYS A 303 -12.05 -15.35 -9.27
N LEU A 304 -10.94 -16.07 -9.01
CA LEU A 304 -10.41 -17.07 -9.95
C LEU A 304 -11.38 -18.26 -10.16
N ASN A 305 -12.15 -18.63 -9.13
CA ASN A 305 -13.13 -19.71 -9.17
C ASN A 305 -14.54 -19.32 -9.67
N ARG A 306 -14.78 -18.05 -10.03
CA ARG A 306 -16.08 -17.65 -10.59
C ARG A 306 -16.24 -18.22 -12.01
N GLY A 307 -17.17 -19.16 -12.19
CA GLY A 307 -17.60 -19.61 -13.51
C GLY A 307 -18.19 -18.44 -14.31
N GLY A 308 -17.51 -18.04 -15.38
CA GLY A 308 -17.87 -16.93 -16.26
C GLY A 308 -18.13 -17.36 -17.70
N LEU A 309 -18.48 -16.40 -18.56
CA LEU A 309 -18.66 -16.61 -20.00
C LEU A 309 -17.36 -17.16 -20.64
N ALA A 310 -17.51 -17.96 -21.69
CA ALA A 310 -16.35 -18.44 -22.45
C ALA A 310 -15.60 -17.26 -23.07
N PHE A 311 -14.27 -17.37 -23.22
CA PHE A 311 -13.43 -16.32 -23.78
C PHE A 311 -14.00 -15.74 -25.09
N ASP A 312 -14.38 -16.60 -26.03
CA ASP A 312 -14.90 -16.17 -27.33
C ASP A 312 -16.17 -15.32 -27.20
N GLN A 313 -17.00 -15.57 -26.18
CA GLN A 313 -18.21 -14.78 -25.92
C GLN A 313 -17.85 -13.41 -25.35
N LEU A 314 -16.95 -13.36 -24.35
CA LEU A 314 -16.47 -12.10 -23.78
C LEU A 314 -15.80 -11.22 -24.83
N PHE A 315 -14.94 -11.82 -25.66
CA PHE A 315 -14.24 -11.13 -26.73
C PHE A 315 -15.21 -10.47 -27.72
N GLN A 316 -16.25 -11.17 -28.16
CA GLN A 316 -17.24 -10.62 -29.10
C GLN A 316 -18.07 -9.49 -28.47
N LEU A 317 -18.40 -9.60 -27.19
CA LEU A 317 -19.10 -8.55 -26.45
C LEU A 317 -18.25 -7.28 -26.35
N ILE A 318 -16.96 -7.42 -26.02
CA ILE A 318 -16.00 -6.30 -25.96
C ILE A 318 -15.82 -5.67 -27.35
N LYS A 319 -15.59 -6.48 -28.39
CA LYS A 319 -15.46 -6.02 -29.78
C LYS A 319 -16.68 -5.23 -30.24
N THR A 320 -17.88 -5.70 -29.88
CA THR A 320 -19.13 -5.02 -30.22
C THR A 320 -19.28 -3.70 -29.46
N GLY A 321 -18.91 -3.67 -28.17
CA GLY A 321 -18.93 -2.45 -27.36
C GLY A 321 -17.97 -1.38 -27.89
N ILE A 322 -16.70 -1.73 -28.12
CA ILE A 322 -15.69 -0.82 -28.69
C ILE A 322 -16.11 -0.37 -30.09
N GLY A 323 -16.65 -1.26 -30.93
CA GLY A 323 -17.12 -0.93 -32.27
C GLY A 323 -18.35 0.00 -32.31
N ARG A 324 -19.12 0.08 -31.23
CA ARG A 324 -20.18 1.09 -31.06
C ARG A 324 -19.60 2.42 -30.62
N LEU A 325 -18.64 2.41 -29.68
CA LEU A 325 -17.94 3.60 -29.21
C LEU A 325 -17.16 4.28 -30.33
N SER A 326 -16.44 3.53 -31.17
CA SER A 326 -15.65 4.09 -32.28
C SER A 326 -16.48 4.81 -33.34
N LYS A 327 -17.76 4.44 -33.50
CA LYS A 327 -18.71 5.14 -34.39
C LYS A 327 -19.14 6.50 -33.85
N ILE A 328 -19.14 6.66 -32.54
CA ILE A 328 -19.52 7.90 -31.85
C ILE A 328 -18.29 8.79 -31.63
N ARG A 329 -17.12 8.18 -31.43
CA ARG A 329 -15.84 8.81 -31.13
C ARG A 329 -14.74 8.17 -32.00
N PRO A 330 -14.45 8.73 -33.18
CA PRO A 330 -13.50 8.15 -34.15
C PRO A 330 -12.09 7.93 -33.61
N GLU A 331 -11.72 8.68 -32.58
CA GLU A 331 -10.47 8.58 -31.81
C GLU A 331 -10.22 7.19 -31.18
N ILE A 332 -11.25 6.33 -31.08
CA ILE A 332 -11.16 4.98 -30.48
C ILE A 332 -10.86 3.87 -31.52
N ASP A 333 -10.89 4.17 -32.83
CA ASP A 333 -10.64 3.19 -33.91
C ASP A 333 -9.31 2.39 -33.77
N PRO A 334 -8.20 2.96 -33.30
CA PRO A 334 -6.96 2.22 -33.07
C PRO A 334 -7.08 1.08 -32.05
N LEU A 335 -7.85 1.27 -30.97
CA LEU A 335 -8.10 0.26 -29.93
C LEU A 335 -8.85 -0.96 -30.50
N LEU A 336 -9.72 -0.75 -31.50
CA LEU A 336 -10.44 -1.83 -32.18
C LEU A 336 -9.50 -2.75 -33.00
N ARG A 337 -8.44 -2.17 -33.59
CA ARG A 337 -7.45 -2.93 -34.38
C ARG A 337 -6.56 -3.76 -33.47
N GLN A 338 -6.17 -3.20 -32.34
CA GLN A 338 -5.38 -3.87 -31.29
C GLN A 338 -6.11 -5.08 -30.70
N LEU A 339 -7.41 -4.95 -30.43
CA LEU A 339 -8.27 -6.05 -29.98
C LEU A 339 -8.25 -7.24 -30.97
N GLN A 340 -8.21 -6.98 -32.27
CA GLN A 340 -8.17 -8.05 -33.29
C GLN A 340 -6.82 -8.79 -33.28
N THR A 341 -5.71 -8.07 -33.10
CA THR A 341 -4.38 -8.66 -32.95
C THR A 341 -4.28 -9.57 -31.72
N VAL A 342 -4.88 -9.16 -30.60
CA VAL A 342 -5.00 -9.98 -29.38
C VAL A 342 -5.74 -11.29 -29.65
N GLN A 343 -6.83 -11.25 -30.43
CA GLN A 343 -7.61 -12.46 -30.76
C GLN A 343 -6.79 -13.50 -31.52
N GLU A 344 -5.96 -13.06 -32.46
CA GLU A 344 -5.14 -13.93 -33.29
C GLU A 344 -4.02 -14.58 -32.48
N ILE A 345 -3.42 -13.83 -31.54
CA ILE A 345 -2.47 -14.39 -30.57
C ILE A 345 -3.17 -15.45 -29.72
N PHE A 346 -4.36 -15.15 -29.18
CA PHE A 346 -5.06 -16.10 -28.33
C PHE A 346 -5.44 -17.40 -29.04
N LYS A 347 -6.04 -17.34 -30.23
CA LYS A 347 -6.40 -18.56 -30.99
C LYS A 347 -5.21 -19.46 -31.29
N LYS A 348 -4.00 -18.90 -31.29
CA LYS A 348 -2.76 -19.62 -31.55
C LYS A 348 -2.13 -20.24 -30.29
N TYR A 349 -2.42 -19.72 -29.11
CA TYR A 349 -1.72 -20.08 -27.85
C TYR A 349 -2.65 -20.39 -26.66
N ALA A 350 -3.97 -20.37 -26.84
CA ALA A 350 -4.91 -20.78 -25.79
C ALA A 350 -4.62 -22.23 -25.37
N PRO A 351 -4.51 -22.52 -24.07
CA PRO A 351 -4.41 -23.89 -23.61
C PRO A 351 -5.68 -24.62 -24.05
N ASN A 352 -5.50 -25.73 -24.77
CA ASN A 352 -6.63 -26.61 -25.07
C ASN A 352 -7.28 -26.99 -23.73
N ASP A 353 -8.61 -26.89 -23.65
CA ASP A 353 -9.48 -27.18 -22.50
C ASP A 353 -9.36 -28.61 -21.93
N LYS A 354 -8.34 -29.38 -22.34
CA LYS A 354 -8.10 -30.76 -21.98
C LYS A 354 -6.66 -30.93 -21.50
N SER A 355 -6.51 -30.83 -20.18
CA SER A 355 -5.45 -31.37 -19.30
C SER A 355 -4.70 -30.26 -18.55
N PRO A 356 -4.56 -30.37 -17.20
CA PRO A 356 -3.62 -29.54 -16.47
C PRO A 356 -2.20 -29.83 -16.96
N PRO A 357 -1.27 -28.86 -16.97
CA PRO A 357 0.11 -29.11 -17.35
C PRO A 357 0.71 -30.12 -16.37
N SER A 358 0.90 -31.36 -16.83
CA SER A 358 1.70 -32.36 -16.12
C SER A 358 3.17 -32.06 -16.40
N GLY A 359 3.89 -31.58 -15.39
CA GLY A 359 5.32 -31.24 -15.47
C GLY A 359 5.54 -29.75 -15.53
N VAL A 360 6.00 -29.18 -14.41
CA VAL A 360 6.28 -27.76 -14.26
C VAL A 360 7.64 -27.45 -14.88
N ASP A 361 7.71 -27.35 -16.21
CA ASP A 361 8.58 -26.33 -16.82
C ASP A 361 7.75 -25.05 -16.79
N LEU A 362 7.84 -24.31 -15.68
CA LEU A 362 7.21 -23.00 -15.52
C LEU A 362 7.58 -22.15 -16.75
N PRO A 363 6.62 -21.81 -17.63
CA PRO A 363 6.89 -20.76 -18.61
C PRO A 363 7.30 -19.53 -17.81
N ASP A 364 8.41 -18.89 -18.19
CA ASP A 364 8.88 -17.64 -17.59
C ASP A 364 7.67 -16.74 -17.29
N ALA A 365 7.40 -16.42 -16.02
CA ALA A 365 6.22 -15.65 -15.65
C ALA A 365 6.17 -14.30 -16.39
N ASN A 366 7.34 -13.78 -16.81
CA ASN A 366 7.43 -12.62 -17.69
C ASN A 366 6.93 -12.91 -19.11
N LEU A 367 7.15 -14.12 -19.66
CA LEU A 367 6.60 -14.54 -20.96
C LEU A 367 5.08 -14.68 -20.91
N LEU A 368 4.54 -15.11 -19.77
CA LEU A 368 3.10 -15.19 -19.53
C LEU A 368 2.46 -13.80 -19.39
N TRP A 369 3.08 -12.92 -18.59
CA TRP A 369 2.67 -11.50 -18.48
C TRP A 369 2.70 -10.80 -19.84
N LYS A 370 3.78 -10.94 -20.62
CA LYS A 370 3.90 -10.42 -22.00
C LYS A 370 2.81 -10.91 -22.96
N THR A 371 2.19 -12.06 -22.67
CA THR A 371 1.11 -12.61 -23.50
C THR A 371 -0.24 -11.98 -23.19
N ILE A 372 -0.47 -11.56 -21.94
CA ILE A 372 -1.75 -10.98 -21.48
C ILE A 372 -1.71 -9.45 -21.38
N GLU A 373 -0.52 -8.86 -21.25
CA GLU A 373 -0.26 -7.42 -21.17
C GLU A 373 -1.01 -6.62 -22.24
N PRO A 374 -1.04 -7.01 -23.54
CA PRO A 374 -1.81 -6.26 -24.54
C PRO A 374 -3.33 -6.20 -24.27
N VAL A 375 -3.89 -7.21 -23.60
CA VAL A 375 -5.32 -7.27 -23.23
C VAL A 375 -5.61 -6.37 -22.04
N ILE A 376 -4.73 -6.43 -21.03
CA ILE A 376 -4.81 -5.61 -19.81
C ILE A 376 -4.57 -4.14 -20.17
N TYR A 377 -3.66 -3.87 -21.10
CA TYR A 377 -3.39 -2.52 -21.59
C TYR A 377 -4.63 -1.91 -22.26
N LEU A 378 -5.28 -2.67 -23.15
CA LEU A 378 -6.51 -2.24 -23.79
C LEU A 378 -7.63 -2.01 -22.76
N HIS A 379 -7.74 -2.89 -21.77
CA HIS A 379 -8.65 -2.71 -20.65
C HIS A 379 -8.40 -1.37 -19.95
N ASP A 380 -7.17 -1.11 -19.53
CA ASP A 380 -6.81 0.07 -18.77
C ASP A 380 -7.06 1.34 -19.57
N ALA A 381 -6.72 1.35 -20.86
CA ALA A 381 -6.98 2.47 -21.75
C ALA A 381 -8.49 2.79 -21.83
N VAL A 382 -9.34 1.77 -22.00
CA VAL A 382 -10.80 1.93 -22.03
C VAL A 382 -11.34 2.37 -20.67
N SER A 383 -10.85 1.78 -19.58
CA SER A 383 -11.29 2.09 -18.21
C SER A 383 -10.91 3.51 -17.80
N LYS A 384 -9.68 3.96 -18.08
CA LYS A 384 -9.25 5.35 -17.87
C LYS A 384 -10.10 6.33 -18.69
N TYR A 385 -10.38 5.98 -19.95
CA TYR A 385 -11.25 6.79 -20.82
C TYR A 385 -12.67 6.95 -20.26
N LEU A 386 -13.30 5.87 -19.79
CA LEU A 386 -14.65 5.92 -19.21
C LEU A 386 -14.69 6.74 -17.91
N GLN A 387 -13.63 6.70 -17.12
CA GLN A 387 -13.54 7.42 -15.84
C GLN A 387 -13.23 8.91 -15.98
N ALA A 388 -12.61 9.36 -17.08
CA ALA A 388 -12.16 10.74 -17.30
C ALA A 388 -13.28 11.81 -17.31
N GLY A 389 -14.56 11.42 -17.19
CA GLY A 389 -15.72 12.32 -17.17
C GLY A 389 -16.63 12.20 -15.94
N GLN A 390 -16.25 11.42 -14.92
CA GLN A 390 -17.10 11.06 -13.77
C GLN A 390 -16.68 11.72 -12.44
N GLU A 391 -15.91 12.81 -12.47
CA GLU A 391 -15.40 13.47 -11.24
C GLU A 391 -16.47 14.20 -10.40
N ASP A 392 -17.70 14.37 -10.92
CA ASP A 392 -18.73 15.28 -10.38
C ASP A 392 -19.94 14.59 -9.70
N GLU A 393 -20.08 13.26 -9.75
CA GLU A 393 -21.13 12.57 -8.99
C GLU A 393 -20.62 12.30 -7.57
N GLU A 394 -21.46 12.60 -6.55
CA GLU A 394 -21.19 12.21 -5.15
C GLU A 394 -20.59 10.80 -5.14
N GLU A 395 -19.49 10.60 -4.40
CA GLU A 395 -18.76 9.32 -4.27
C GLU A 395 -19.71 8.22 -3.73
N SER A 396 -20.67 7.78 -4.54
CA SER A 396 -21.60 6.72 -4.26
C SER A 396 -20.92 5.43 -4.65
N THR A 397 -20.64 4.64 -3.64
CA THR A 397 -20.15 3.27 -3.74
C THR A 397 -21.14 2.41 -4.50
N GLN A 398 -20.86 2.18 -5.78
CA GLN A 398 -21.34 1.01 -6.48
C GLN A 398 -20.43 0.73 -7.66
N ASP A 399 -19.72 -0.40 -7.54
CA ASP A 399 -19.18 -1.22 -8.63
C ASP A 399 -18.21 -0.55 -9.61
N TYR A 400 -16.99 -1.08 -9.70
CA TYR A 400 -15.99 -0.74 -10.71
C TYR A 400 -16.39 -1.15 -12.15
N SER A 401 -17.68 -1.20 -12.46
CA SER A 401 -18.26 -1.52 -13.76
C SER A 401 -19.16 -0.38 -14.25
N HIS A 402 -18.59 0.77 -14.62
CA HIS A 402 -19.36 1.77 -15.35
C HIS A 402 -19.55 1.33 -16.81
N GLY A 403 -20.48 0.37 -16.97
CA GLY A 403 -20.94 -0.22 -18.21
C GLY A 403 -20.66 -1.72 -18.31
N GLN A 404 -21.56 -2.44 -18.98
CA GLN A 404 -21.37 -3.87 -19.32
C GLN A 404 -19.99 -4.15 -19.97
N LEU A 405 -19.42 -3.16 -20.69
CA LEU A 405 -18.11 -3.27 -21.31
C LEU A 405 -16.95 -3.39 -20.30
N GLY A 406 -16.97 -2.63 -19.21
CA GLY A 406 -15.95 -2.73 -18.15
C GLY A 406 -16.02 -4.10 -17.46
N GLU A 407 -17.23 -4.55 -17.16
CA GLU A 407 -17.46 -5.86 -16.53
C GLU A 407 -17.00 -7.03 -17.42
N TYR A 408 -17.31 -7.00 -18.72
CA TYR A 408 -16.82 -8.04 -19.64
C TYR A 408 -15.30 -8.05 -19.75
N THR A 409 -14.67 -6.89 -19.65
CA THR A 409 -13.21 -6.80 -19.75
C THR A 409 -12.53 -7.28 -18.46
N ASN A 410 -13.10 -6.99 -17.28
CA ASN A 410 -12.68 -7.58 -16.01
C ASN A 410 -12.79 -9.10 -16.01
N GLN A 411 -13.94 -9.64 -16.45
CA GLN A 411 -14.16 -11.09 -16.56
C GLN A 411 -13.15 -11.75 -17.50
N LEU A 412 -12.78 -11.06 -18.59
CA LEU A 412 -11.76 -11.53 -19.51
C LEU A 412 -10.42 -11.70 -18.81
N VAL A 413 -9.97 -10.66 -18.09
CA VAL A 413 -8.71 -10.67 -17.34
C VAL A 413 -8.70 -11.77 -16.28
N PHE A 414 -9.74 -11.88 -15.43
CA PHE A 414 -9.80 -12.91 -14.39
C PHE A 414 -9.80 -14.33 -14.94
N ARG A 415 -10.45 -14.56 -16.09
CA ARG A 415 -10.46 -15.89 -16.74
C ARG A 415 -9.09 -16.28 -17.26
N TYR A 416 -8.29 -15.31 -17.74
CA TYR A 416 -6.90 -15.58 -18.08
C TYR A 416 -6.09 -15.93 -16.84
N LEU A 417 -6.24 -15.16 -15.78
CA LEU A 417 -5.48 -15.36 -14.55
C LEU A 417 -5.79 -16.71 -13.88
N SER A 418 -7.05 -17.17 -13.90
CA SER A 418 -7.43 -18.45 -13.28
C SER A 418 -6.68 -19.64 -13.88
N VAL A 419 -6.45 -19.62 -15.20
CA VAL A 419 -5.73 -20.71 -15.89
C VAL A 419 -4.23 -20.71 -15.54
N MET A 420 -3.69 -19.57 -15.10
CA MET A 420 -2.25 -19.35 -14.99
C MET A 420 -1.73 -19.40 -13.55
N ILE A 421 -2.47 -18.84 -12.60
CA ILE A 421 -1.98 -18.63 -11.23
C ILE A 421 -2.80 -19.35 -10.16
N GLU A 422 -3.88 -20.07 -10.50
CA GLU A 422 -4.70 -20.74 -9.49
C GLU A 422 -3.90 -21.77 -8.66
N SER A 423 -3.07 -22.59 -9.32
CA SER A 423 -2.20 -23.55 -8.63
C SER A 423 -1.18 -22.85 -7.73
N SER A 424 -0.60 -21.75 -8.21
CA SER A 424 0.38 -20.95 -7.46
C SER A 424 -0.23 -20.21 -6.27
N VAL A 425 -1.44 -19.68 -6.41
CA VAL A 425 -2.19 -19.08 -5.29
C VAL A 425 -2.51 -20.14 -4.25
N MET A 426 -2.87 -21.35 -4.67
CA MET A 426 -3.09 -22.47 -3.75
C MET A 426 -1.79 -22.91 -3.06
N GLU A 427 -0.68 -22.96 -3.78
CA GLU A 427 0.65 -23.29 -3.25
C GLU A 427 1.12 -22.23 -2.25
N LEU A 428 1.05 -20.95 -2.59
CA LEU A 428 1.34 -19.84 -1.68
C LEU A 428 0.46 -19.95 -0.42
N ARG A 429 -0.85 -20.15 -0.59
CA ARG A 429 -1.75 -20.32 0.56
C ARG A 429 -1.36 -21.50 1.44
N ASN A 430 -0.93 -22.61 0.85
CA ASN A 430 -0.51 -23.81 1.59
C ASN A 430 0.83 -23.58 2.29
N ALA A 431 1.81 -22.96 1.64
CA ALA A 431 3.10 -22.60 2.22
C ALA A 431 2.91 -21.67 3.42
N VAL A 432 2.08 -20.64 3.24
CA VAL A 432 1.76 -19.64 4.27
C VAL A 432 1.01 -20.29 5.44
N ARG A 433 0.10 -21.26 5.20
CA ARG A 433 -0.54 -22.06 6.26
C ARG A 433 0.43 -23.00 6.99
N ALA A 434 1.29 -23.69 6.25
CA ALA A 434 2.25 -24.64 6.82
C ALA A 434 3.29 -23.92 7.68
N ALA A 435 3.64 -22.70 7.29
CA ALA A 435 4.56 -21.88 8.04
C ALA A 435 3.89 -21.32 9.32
N ARG A 436 2.59 -20.96 9.30
CA ARG A 436 1.81 -20.64 10.52
C ARG A 436 1.88 -21.75 11.57
N ASP A 437 1.68 -22.99 11.16
CA ASP A 437 1.69 -24.14 12.09
C ASP A 437 3.09 -24.38 12.73
N ARG A 438 4.16 -23.77 12.19
CA ARG A 438 5.51 -23.79 12.78
C ARG A 438 5.74 -22.63 13.77
N VAL A 439 4.96 -21.54 13.72
CA VAL A 439 5.27 -20.34 14.52
C VAL A 439 4.82 -20.42 15.97
N ASP A 440 3.77 -21.17 16.29
CA ASP A 440 3.32 -21.30 17.68
C ASP A 440 4.46 -21.84 18.60
N GLU A 441 5.39 -22.63 18.05
CA GLU A 441 6.56 -23.15 18.77
C GLU A 441 7.76 -22.17 18.83
N GLU A 442 7.84 -21.20 17.90
CA GLU A 442 8.92 -20.19 17.82
C GLU A 442 8.56 -18.88 18.51
N ALA A 443 7.30 -18.45 18.43
CA ALA A 443 6.75 -17.27 19.11
C ALA A 443 6.93 -17.35 20.65
N ALA A 444 6.79 -18.54 21.22
CA ALA A 444 7.02 -18.79 22.65
C ALA A 444 8.49 -18.59 23.10
N LYS A 445 9.44 -18.55 22.15
CA LYS A 445 10.87 -18.33 22.38
C LYS A 445 11.33 -16.94 21.94
N CYS A 446 10.43 -16.11 21.39
CA CYS A 446 10.77 -14.85 20.76
C CYS A 446 11.33 -13.86 21.79
N GLU A 447 12.39 -13.14 21.40
CA GLU A 447 13.01 -12.07 22.18
C GLU A 447 12.01 -10.96 22.55
N SER A 448 10.97 -10.78 21.72
CA SER A 448 9.92 -9.78 21.93
C SER A 448 9.14 -9.97 23.21
N ALA A 449 8.89 -11.21 23.64
CA ALA A 449 8.20 -11.49 24.91
C ALA A 449 8.94 -10.97 26.15
N LYS A 450 10.23 -10.59 26.01
CA LYS A 450 11.01 -10.00 27.11
C LYS A 450 10.48 -8.64 27.55
N VAL A 451 9.74 -7.89 26.72
CA VAL A 451 9.17 -6.58 27.13
C VAL A 451 8.13 -6.74 28.25
N PHE A 452 7.47 -7.90 28.34
CA PHE A 452 6.48 -8.20 29.37
C PHE A 452 7.08 -8.69 30.69
N LYS A 453 8.38 -9.00 30.74
CA LYS A 453 9.03 -9.51 31.96
C LYS A 453 9.21 -8.37 32.97
N TYR A 454 8.85 -8.62 34.23
CA TYR A 454 9.04 -7.68 35.32
C TYR A 454 10.50 -7.25 35.44
N GLY A 455 10.75 -5.94 35.51
CA GLY A 455 12.12 -5.38 35.63
C GLY A 455 12.99 -5.53 34.37
N SER A 456 12.39 -5.90 33.23
CA SER A 456 13.10 -6.04 31.96
C SER A 456 13.58 -4.68 31.44
N SER A 457 14.75 -4.67 30.80
CA SER A 457 15.25 -3.54 30.00
C SER A 457 15.03 -3.74 28.49
N ALA A 458 14.27 -4.77 28.09
CA ALA A 458 14.00 -5.06 26.69
C ALA A 458 13.24 -3.91 26.01
N SER A 459 13.49 -3.72 24.72
CA SER A 459 12.97 -2.59 23.95
C SER A 459 12.55 -2.98 22.54
N ASP A 460 12.36 -4.28 22.30
CA ASP A 460 12.10 -4.85 20.98
C ASP A 460 10.77 -5.61 21.01
N PRO A 461 9.62 -4.92 21.14
CA PRO A 461 8.31 -5.55 21.19
C PRO A 461 7.96 -6.23 19.85
N SER A 462 6.95 -7.09 19.83
CA SER A 462 6.47 -7.70 18.57
C SER A 462 5.62 -6.70 17.78
N HIS A 463 5.72 -6.72 16.45
CA HIS A 463 4.85 -5.95 15.57
C HIS A 463 3.36 -6.31 15.77
N SER A 464 3.02 -7.61 15.77
CA SER A 464 1.68 -8.12 16.08
C SER A 464 1.07 -7.74 17.44
N ASP A 465 1.87 -7.27 18.41
CA ASP A 465 1.35 -6.77 19.70
C ASP A 465 1.14 -5.24 19.66
N LEU A 466 2.02 -4.53 18.97
CA LEU A 466 2.13 -3.07 19.00
C LEU A 466 1.31 -2.37 17.92
N SER A 467 1.15 -2.99 16.73
CA SER A 467 0.63 -2.32 15.54
C SER A 467 -0.82 -1.85 15.70
N LYS A 468 -1.14 -0.68 15.14
CA LYS A 468 -2.48 -0.07 15.16
C LYS A 468 -3.19 -0.09 13.81
N ASP A 469 -2.68 -0.83 12.82
CA ASP A 469 -3.26 -0.90 11.47
C ASP A 469 -4.63 -1.59 11.45
N HIS A 470 -4.83 -2.48 12.42
CA HIS A 470 -6.08 -3.18 12.63
C HIS A 470 -7.06 -2.31 13.39
N PHE A 471 -8.24 -2.07 12.82
CA PHE A 471 -9.24 -1.25 13.49
C PHE A 471 -9.83 -1.89 14.75
N GLY A 472 -9.62 -3.20 14.95
CA GLY A 472 -9.87 -3.85 16.22
C GLY A 472 -8.99 -3.31 17.35
N ASN A 473 -7.79 -2.79 17.06
CA ASN A 473 -6.95 -2.15 18.07
C ASN A 473 -7.60 -0.84 18.55
N ILE A 474 -7.77 -0.70 19.86
CA ILE A 474 -8.39 0.50 20.47
C ILE A 474 -7.64 1.81 20.19
N LEU A 475 -6.36 1.74 19.79
CA LEU A 475 -5.54 2.89 19.39
C LEU A 475 -5.50 3.11 17.86
N ASN A 476 -6.25 2.34 17.06
CA ASN A 476 -6.35 2.58 15.61
C ASN A 476 -6.85 3.99 15.29
N GLN A 477 -7.91 4.45 15.95
CA GLN A 477 -8.47 5.77 15.69
C GLN A 477 -7.46 6.91 15.94
N PRO A 478 -6.81 7.04 17.12
CA PRO A 478 -5.84 8.11 17.33
C PRO A 478 -4.60 8.00 16.43
N ALA A 479 -4.11 6.78 16.15
CA ALA A 479 -3.00 6.57 15.23
C ALA A 479 -3.35 7.03 13.80
N GLY A 480 -4.52 6.62 13.30
CA GLY A 480 -5.03 7.01 11.99
C GLY A 480 -5.29 8.51 11.88
N LEU A 481 -5.81 9.15 12.94
CA LEU A 481 -5.95 10.61 12.97
C LEU A 481 -4.60 11.32 12.87
N VAL A 482 -3.58 10.88 13.61
CA VAL A 482 -2.21 11.41 13.48
C VAL A 482 -1.68 11.20 12.06
N ALA A 483 -1.91 10.03 11.47
CA ALA A 483 -1.51 9.74 10.09
C ALA A 483 -2.21 10.67 9.07
N THR A 484 -3.49 11.02 9.28
CA THR A 484 -4.14 12.02 8.42
C THR A 484 -3.48 13.40 8.52
N VAL A 485 -2.96 13.78 9.69
CA VAL A 485 -2.21 15.04 9.86
C VAL A 485 -0.89 15.00 9.11
N THR A 486 -0.10 13.94 9.28
CA THR A 486 1.21 13.81 8.64
C THR A 486 1.07 13.73 7.12
N THR A 487 0.15 12.92 6.61
CA THR A 487 -0.13 12.79 5.18
C THR A 487 -0.59 14.09 4.56
N ASN A 488 -1.52 14.80 5.23
CA ASN A 488 -1.99 16.10 4.76
C ASN A 488 -0.84 17.11 4.72
N TRP A 489 -0.19 17.32 5.86
CA TRP A 489 0.79 18.38 6.01
C TRP A 489 2.02 18.16 5.12
N ALA A 490 2.55 16.94 5.05
CA ALA A 490 3.70 16.58 4.21
C ALA A 490 3.38 16.78 2.73
N THR A 491 2.20 16.30 2.26
CA THR A 491 1.75 16.51 0.88
C THR A 491 1.70 17.99 0.52
N GLN A 492 1.17 18.84 1.41
CA GLN A 492 1.15 20.28 1.17
C GLN A 492 2.56 20.88 1.01
N GLN A 493 3.55 20.42 1.78
CA GLN A 493 4.93 20.90 1.63
C GLN A 493 5.53 20.48 0.29
N ILE A 494 5.31 19.23 -0.12
CA ILE A 494 5.78 18.69 -1.39
C ILE A 494 5.16 19.42 -2.58
N VAL A 495 3.85 19.65 -2.55
CA VAL A 495 3.15 20.39 -3.63
C VAL A 495 3.69 21.82 -3.76
N LYS A 496 4.00 22.50 -2.64
CA LYS A 496 4.65 23.83 -2.67
C LYS A 496 6.03 23.76 -3.33
N CYS A 497 6.84 22.76 -2.99
CA CYS A 497 8.14 22.53 -3.66
C CYS A 497 8.01 22.19 -5.14
N TRP A 498 6.94 21.52 -5.55
CA TRP A 498 6.69 21.26 -6.97
C TRP A 498 6.29 22.53 -7.73
N ASP A 499 5.48 23.39 -7.11
CA ASP A 499 5.02 24.64 -7.70
C ASP A 499 6.13 25.71 -7.81
N ASP A 500 7.08 25.70 -6.87
CA ASP A 500 8.17 26.67 -6.82
C ASP A 500 9.55 25.96 -6.83
N PRO A 501 10.27 25.99 -7.98
CA PRO A 501 11.59 25.36 -8.10
C PRO A 501 12.68 26.06 -7.28
N ASP A 502 12.46 27.30 -6.81
CA ASP A 502 13.45 28.06 -6.03
C ASP A 502 13.43 27.64 -4.53
N ILE A 503 12.41 26.90 -4.09
CA ILE A 503 12.38 26.33 -2.73
C ILE A 503 13.44 25.22 -2.61
N ASP A 504 14.25 25.27 -1.56
CA ASP A 504 15.22 24.22 -1.27
C ASP A 504 14.50 22.92 -0.82
N ALA A 505 14.67 21.87 -1.62
CA ALA A 505 14.05 20.57 -1.37
C ALA A 505 14.57 19.92 -0.08
N GLU A 506 15.87 20.03 0.20
CA GLU A 506 16.49 19.41 1.39
C GLU A 506 15.92 20.03 2.67
N LEU A 507 15.79 21.36 2.71
CA LEU A 507 15.22 22.06 3.87
C LEU A 507 13.74 21.74 4.10
N VAL A 508 12.99 21.46 3.03
CA VAL A 508 11.59 21.01 3.17
C VAL A 508 11.53 19.57 3.67
N ILE A 509 12.41 18.71 3.19
CA ILE A 509 12.51 17.33 3.66
C ILE A 509 12.94 17.27 5.13
N ASP A 510 13.91 18.09 5.56
CA ASP A 510 14.30 18.19 6.97
C ASP A 510 13.10 18.57 7.87
N LYS A 511 12.21 19.44 7.38
CA LYS A 511 10.96 19.77 8.09
C LYS A 511 9.99 18.59 8.13
N ILE A 512 9.85 17.83 7.05
CA ILE A 512 9.02 16.61 7.00
C ILE A 512 9.57 15.55 7.95
N LEU A 513 10.88 15.32 7.96
CA LEU A 513 11.53 14.35 8.84
C LEU A 513 11.36 14.69 10.34
N SER A 514 11.00 15.93 10.70
CA SER A 514 10.63 16.28 12.08
C SER A 514 9.40 15.55 12.62
N ILE A 515 8.62 14.88 11.74
CA ILE A 515 7.56 13.93 12.10
C ILE A 515 8.10 12.77 12.93
N LEU A 516 9.32 12.27 12.62
CA LEU A 516 9.97 11.22 13.40
C LEU A 516 10.56 11.83 14.66
N HIS A 517 9.83 11.72 15.78
CA HIS A 517 10.26 12.31 17.04
C HIS A 517 9.64 11.63 18.25
N HIS A 518 10.34 11.74 19.39
CA HIS A 518 9.79 11.41 20.69
C HIS A 518 9.02 12.62 21.26
N PRO A 519 7.79 12.49 21.79
CA PRO A 519 6.97 13.64 22.25
C PRO A 519 7.59 14.46 23.40
N SER A 520 8.39 13.81 24.25
CA SER A 520 9.13 14.41 25.37
C SER A 520 10.42 15.15 25.01
N PHE A 521 11.00 14.94 23.83
CA PHE A 521 12.36 15.41 23.49
C PHE A 521 12.41 16.85 22.92
N PRO A 522 11.51 17.28 22.03
CA PRO A 522 11.56 18.65 21.51
C PRO A 522 11.33 19.69 22.60
N ASP A 523 12.24 20.66 22.72
CA ASP A 523 12.06 21.84 23.60
C ASP A 523 10.97 22.77 23.11
N SER A 524 11.03 23.08 21.81
CA SER A 524 10.00 23.78 21.07
C SER A 524 9.56 22.87 19.94
N LYS A 525 8.34 22.35 20.03
CA LYS A 525 7.76 21.52 18.97
C LYS A 525 7.68 22.32 17.68
N THR A 526 8.03 21.69 16.56
CA THR A 526 7.66 22.24 15.24
C THR A 526 6.14 22.23 15.11
N SER A 527 5.59 22.98 14.15
CA SER A 527 4.12 22.99 13.95
C SER A 527 3.56 21.58 13.73
N ILE A 528 4.23 20.74 12.93
CA ILE A 528 3.77 19.37 12.68
C ILE A 528 3.84 18.50 13.94
N GLN A 529 4.92 18.59 14.72
CA GLN A 529 5.03 17.87 16.00
C GLN A 529 3.93 18.29 17.00
N GLN A 530 3.59 19.57 17.02
CA GLN A 530 2.50 20.09 17.85
C GLN A 530 1.15 19.57 17.36
N TYR A 531 0.89 19.56 16.05
CA TYR A 531 -0.35 19.04 15.47
C TYR A 531 -0.55 17.55 15.76
N MET A 532 0.52 16.74 15.64
CA MET A 532 0.48 15.31 15.99
C MET A 532 0.11 15.11 17.46
N PHE A 533 0.75 15.85 18.38
CA PHE A 533 0.46 15.77 19.81
C PHE A 533 -0.96 16.25 20.14
N ASP A 534 -1.38 17.38 19.58
CA ASP A 534 -2.71 17.96 19.81
C ASP A 534 -3.82 17.04 19.29
N THR A 535 -3.55 16.24 18.25
CA THR A 535 -4.49 15.25 17.73
C THR A 535 -4.76 14.14 18.74
N VAL A 536 -3.69 13.55 19.32
CA VAL A 536 -3.83 12.53 20.37
C VAL A 536 -4.51 13.13 21.61
N LYS A 537 -4.12 14.36 21.98
CA LYS A 537 -4.71 15.08 23.11
C LYS A 537 -6.20 15.33 22.91
N ALA A 538 -6.61 15.84 21.75
CA ALA A 538 -8.02 16.11 21.45
C ALA A 538 -8.85 14.82 21.44
N TRP A 539 -8.31 13.72 20.91
CA TRP A 539 -8.95 12.41 20.98
C TRP A 539 -9.13 11.94 22.43
N TRP A 540 -8.09 12.06 23.26
CA TRP A 540 -8.16 11.65 24.67
C TRP A 540 -9.14 12.51 25.47
N GLU A 541 -9.03 13.84 25.37
CA GLU A 541 -9.85 14.79 26.14
C GLU A 541 -11.33 14.81 25.72
N SER A 542 -11.64 14.46 24.47
CA SER A 542 -13.02 14.29 24.00
C SER A 542 -13.63 12.93 24.37
N THR A 543 -12.82 11.97 24.80
CA THR A 543 -13.30 10.65 25.22
C THR A 543 -13.96 10.74 26.60
N PRO A 544 -15.20 10.23 26.79
CA PRO A 544 -15.87 10.22 28.08
C PRO A 544 -15.04 9.54 29.18
N ALA A 545 -15.18 9.99 30.43
CA ALA A 545 -14.36 9.49 31.54
C ALA A 545 -14.47 7.96 31.76
N ASP A 546 -15.67 7.39 31.57
CA ASP A 546 -15.89 5.94 31.66
C ASP A 546 -15.13 5.19 30.55
N ASP A 547 -15.09 5.75 29.35
CA ASP A 547 -14.32 5.19 28.23
C ASP A 547 -12.81 5.36 28.40
N GLN A 548 -12.35 6.49 28.94
CA GLN A 548 -10.94 6.67 29.31
C GLN A 548 -10.50 5.59 30.32
N ALA A 549 -11.33 5.31 31.33
CA ALA A 549 -11.07 4.24 32.29
C ALA A 549 -11.02 2.86 31.63
N ARG A 550 -11.93 2.58 30.71
CA ARG A 550 -11.94 1.33 29.91
C ARG A 550 -10.70 1.19 29.05
N ILE A 551 -10.32 2.24 28.32
CA ILE A 551 -9.13 2.27 27.46
C ILE A 551 -7.87 2.05 28.29
N ARG A 552 -7.72 2.76 29.42
CA ARG A 552 -6.59 2.57 30.35
C ARG A 552 -6.48 1.13 30.83
N GLY A 553 -7.61 0.51 31.20
CA GLY A 553 -7.66 -0.90 31.59
C GLY A 553 -7.15 -1.82 30.48
N LYS A 554 -7.64 -1.63 29.24
CA LYS A 554 -7.24 -2.43 28.07
C LYS A 554 -5.77 -2.24 27.66
N LEU A 555 -5.17 -1.09 27.98
CA LEU A 555 -3.77 -0.77 27.64
C LEU A 555 -2.76 -1.03 28.75
N THR A 556 -3.17 -1.68 29.84
CA THR A 556 -2.20 -2.17 30.84
C THR A 556 -1.30 -3.24 30.23
N LYS A 557 -0.11 -3.44 30.79
CA LYS A 557 0.84 -4.45 30.31
C LYS A 557 0.22 -5.84 30.29
N GLU A 558 -0.51 -6.19 31.35
CA GLU A 558 -1.19 -7.47 31.49
C GLU A 558 -2.29 -7.63 30.44
N SER A 559 -3.14 -6.61 30.25
CA SER A 559 -4.18 -6.64 29.23
C SER A 559 -3.62 -6.75 27.81
N VAL A 560 -2.54 -6.03 27.49
CA VAL A 560 -1.86 -6.13 26.19
C VAL A 560 -1.28 -7.53 25.97
N ARG A 561 -0.65 -8.10 27.02
CA ARG A 561 -0.11 -9.47 26.97
C ARG A 561 -1.19 -10.52 26.71
N GLU A 562 -2.41 -10.26 27.17
CA GLU A 562 -3.60 -11.09 26.96
C GLU A 562 -4.40 -10.70 25.70
N ARG A 563 -3.89 -9.77 24.88
CA ARG A 563 -4.51 -9.22 23.67
C ARG A 563 -5.88 -8.56 23.88
N GLN A 564 -6.13 -8.01 25.07
CA GLN A 564 -7.40 -7.37 25.41
C GLN A 564 -7.56 -5.95 24.81
N HIS A 565 -6.46 -5.37 24.29
CA HIS A 565 -6.47 -4.11 23.54
C HIS A 565 -7.01 -4.26 22.12
N GLU A 566 -7.27 -5.49 21.68
CA GLU A 566 -7.94 -5.81 20.42
C GLU A 566 -9.42 -6.13 20.69
N ASP A 567 -10.31 -5.48 19.95
CA ASP A 567 -11.75 -5.66 20.04
C ASP A 567 -12.33 -6.02 18.67
N HIS A 568 -12.67 -7.28 18.49
CA HIS A 568 -13.22 -7.79 17.24
C HIS A 568 -14.75 -7.79 17.20
N ASN A 569 -15.40 -7.16 18.19
CA ASN A 569 -16.86 -7.02 18.27
C ASN A 569 -17.30 -5.55 18.23
N LEU A 570 -16.50 -4.68 17.60
CA LEU A 570 -16.79 -3.24 17.51
C LEU A 570 -18.18 -2.97 16.92
N THR A 571 -18.88 -2.05 17.56
CA THR A 571 -20.18 -1.54 17.15
C THR A 571 -20.13 -0.03 16.96
N LEU A 572 -21.19 0.57 16.41
CA LEU A 572 -21.27 2.03 16.31
C LEU A 572 -21.36 2.74 17.65
N LEU A 573 -21.83 2.06 18.70
CA LEU A 573 -21.88 2.62 20.04
C LEU A 573 -20.46 2.95 20.56
N ASP A 574 -19.45 2.20 20.12
CA ASP A 574 -18.05 2.43 20.47
C ASP A 574 -17.47 3.72 19.86
N PHE A 575 -18.19 4.34 18.94
CA PHE A 575 -17.81 5.58 18.25
C PHE A 575 -18.77 6.74 18.51
N GLU A 576 -19.79 6.54 19.37
CA GLU A 576 -20.71 7.61 19.73
C GLU A 576 -19.96 8.79 20.37
N GLY A 577 -20.16 9.99 19.84
CA GLY A 577 -19.47 11.20 20.32
C GLY A 577 -18.00 11.33 19.90
N LYS A 578 -17.44 10.37 19.16
CA LYS A 578 -16.05 10.44 18.67
C LYS A 578 -15.95 11.24 17.37
N HIS A 579 -14.74 11.74 17.09
CA HIS A 579 -14.45 12.48 15.85
C HIS A 579 -14.65 11.59 14.61
N LYS A 580 -15.32 12.14 13.59
CA LYS A 580 -15.55 11.48 12.30
C LYS A 580 -14.84 12.24 11.18
N GLY A 581 -14.02 11.52 10.42
CA GLY A 581 -13.25 12.05 9.30
C GLY A 581 -11.84 12.47 9.71
N PRO A 582 -11.06 13.03 8.77
CA PRO A 582 -9.66 13.39 9.00
C PRO A 582 -9.49 14.39 10.15
N ALA A 583 -8.30 14.43 10.75
CA ALA A 583 -8.00 15.36 11.84
C ALA A 583 -7.88 16.81 11.35
N ASP A 584 -8.35 17.75 12.18
CA ASP A 584 -8.24 19.20 11.96
C ASP A 584 -6.94 19.76 12.55
N PHE A 585 -6.29 20.65 11.80
CA PHE A 585 -5.16 21.46 12.28
C PHE A 585 -5.09 22.80 11.52
N PRO A 586 -4.37 23.82 12.04
CA PRO A 586 -4.22 25.10 11.35
C PRO A 586 -3.66 24.94 9.92
N GLY A 587 -4.49 25.24 8.93
CA GLY A 587 -4.14 25.11 7.51
C GLY A 587 -4.41 23.72 6.89
N ALA A 588 -5.14 22.83 7.58
CA ALA A 588 -5.46 21.50 7.09
C ALA A 588 -6.26 21.51 5.78
N TRP A 589 -7.16 22.48 5.61
CA TRP A 589 -8.15 22.51 4.52
C TRP A 589 -8.02 23.78 3.67
N PRO A 590 -7.02 23.88 2.79
CA PRO A 590 -6.95 24.95 1.80
C PRO A 590 -8.14 24.90 0.84
N GLU A 591 -8.53 26.07 0.30
CA GLU A 591 -9.57 26.12 -0.72
C GLU A 591 -9.10 25.45 -2.02
N VAL A 592 -9.93 24.52 -2.54
CA VAL A 592 -9.64 23.77 -3.76
C VAL A 592 -10.82 23.77 -4.73
N LYS A 593 -10.54 23.63 -6.03
CA LYS A 593 -11.54 23.49 -7.09
C LYS A 593 -11.25 22.31 -8.01
N GLN A 594 -12.25 21.83 -8.75
CA GLN A 594 -12.04 20.79 -9.76
C GLN A 594 -11.10 21.29 -10.87
N PRO A 595 -10.18 20.44 -11.35
CA PRO A 595 -9.52 20.69 -12.62
C PRO A 595 -10.56 20.66 -13.77
N PRO A 596 -10.36 21.47 -14.84
CA PRO A 596 -11.26 21.46 -15.98
C PRO A 596 -11.21 20.11 -16.72
N ARG A 597 -12.38 19.62 -17.16
CA ARG A 597 -12.48 18.42 -18.01
C ARG A 597 -11.78 18.67 -19.36
N THR A 598 -10.53 18.26 -19.52
CA THR A 598 -9.80 18.46 -20.78
C THR A 598 -9.97 17.29 -21.75
N ALA A 599 -10.53 17.56 -22.93
CA ALA A 599 -10.58 16.61 -24.06
C ALA A 599 -9.18 16.24 -24.62
N SER A 600 -8.12 17.02 -24.31
CA SER A 600 -6.75 16.79 -24.82
C SER A 600 -5.99 15.67 -24.10
N LEU A 601 -6.23 15.44 -22.81
CA LEU A 601 -5.64 14.31 -22.07
C LEU A 601 -6.15 12.96 -22.58
N ILE A 602 -7.37 12.94 -23.12
CA ILE A 602 -7.97 11.76 -23.73
C ILE A 602 -7.22 11.38 -25.01
N GLN A 603 -6.89 12.37 -25.85
CA GLN A 603 -6.19 12.11 -27.11
C GLN A 603 -4.70 11.78 -26.90
N ALA A 604 -4.06 12.41 -25.91
CA ALA A 604 -2.72 12.04 -25.48
C ALA A 604 -2.69 10.61 -24.88
N GLY A 605 -3.56 10.30 -23.91
CA GLY A 605 -3.64 8.97 -23.32
C GLY A 605 -4.01 7.87 -24.31
N VAL A 606 -4.80 8.16 -25.35
CA VAL A 606 -5.07 7.21 -26.44
C VAL A 606 -3.85 7.04 -27.37
N ASN A 607 -3.09 8.09 -27.66
CA ASN A 607 -1.89 8.01 -28.48
C ASN A 607 -0.74 7.30 -27.75
N ASP A 608 -0.55 7.59 -26.47
CA ASP A 608 0.37 6.88 -25.57
C ASP A 608 -0.06 5.41 -25.52
N ALA A 609 -1.36 5.16 -25.40
CA ALA A 609 -1.94 3.82 -25.45
C ALA A 609 -1.64 3.03 -26.72
N ILE A 610 -1.64 3.70 -27.86
CA ILE A 610 -1.32 3.07 -29.14
C ILE A 610 0.18 2.76 -29.22
N THR A 611 1.01 3.67 -28.71
CA THR A 611 2.47 3.57 -28.75
C THR A 611 2.95 2.43 -27.85
N ASP A 612 2.49 2.38 -26.61
CA ASP A 612 2.84 1.34 -25.63
C ASP A 612 2.35 -0.04 -26.07
N PHE A 613 1.13 -0.15 -26.58
CA PHE A 613 0.63 -1.42 -27.10
C PHE A 613 1.46 -1.91 -28.29
N ASN A 614 1.83 -1.02 -29.21
CA ASN A 614 2.66 -1.39 -30.36
C ASN A 614 4.06 -1.83 -29.90
N TRP A 615 4.59 -1.19 -28.86
CA TRP A 615 5.85 -1.58 -28.23
C TRP A 615 5.72 -2.95 -27.56
N ALA A 616 4.71 -3.18 -26.71
CA ALA A 616 4.46 -4.46 -26.05
C ALA A 616 4.27 -5.59 -27.08
N LEU A 617 3.53 -5.31 -28.17
CA LEU A 617 3.37 -6.25 -29.28
C LEU A 617 4.71 -6.56 -29.96
N ALA A 618 5.55 -5.56 -30.19
CA ALA A 618 6.88 -5.73 -30.78
C ALA A 618 7.81 -6.54 -29.85
N ILE A 619 7.78 -6.30 -28.54
CA ILE A 619 8.49 -7.08 -27.52
C ILE A 619 8.01 -8.52 -27.51
N THR A 620 6.69 -8.76 -27.55
CA THR A 620 6.10 -10.11 -27.56
C THR A 620 6.43 -10.86 -28.86
N GLN A 621 6.54 -10.16 -30.00
CA GLN A 621 7.03 -10.74 -31.24
C GLN A 621 8.53 -11.05 -31.17
N LYS A 622 9.35 -10.13 -30.65
CA LYS A 622 10.81 -10.29 -30.51
C LYS A 622 11.15 -11.41 -29.54
N ALA A 623 10.43 -11.53 -28.42
CA ALA A 623 10.64 -12.56 -27.41
C ALA A 623 10.48 -13.99 -27.98
N ARG A 624 9.78 -14.14 -29.11
CA ARG A 624 9.59 -15.43 -29.78
C ARG A 624 10.78 -15.84 -30.65
N THR A 625 11.55 -14.90 -31.17
CA THR A 625 12.69 -15.16 -32.06
C THR A 625 14.03 -14.90 -31.40
N ASP A 626 14.06 -13.99 -30.43
CA ASP A 626 15.22 -13.56 -29.65
C ASP A 626 14.78 -13.21 -28.21
N PRO A 627 14.59 -14.23 -27.36
CA PRO A 627 14.15 -14.05 -25.98
C PRO A 627 15.11 -13.16 -25.16
N GLN A 628 16.42 -13.29 -25.41
CA GLN A 628 17.44 -12.50 -24.72
C GLN A 628 17.45 -11.04 -25.17
N GLY A 629 17.31 -10.77 -26.47
CA GLY A 629 17.21 -9.41 -26.99
C GLY A 629 15.89 -8.73 -26.66
N ALA A 630 14.79 -9.47 -26.50
CA ALA A 630 13.56 -8.92 -25.95
C ALA A 630 13.69 -8.60 -24.45
N GLY A 631 14.38 -9.46 -23.68
CA GLY A 631 14.73 -9.17 -22.29
C GLY A 631 15.59 -7.91 -22.16
N ARG A 632 16.53 -7.70 -23.07
CA ARG A 632 17.40 -6.50 -23.13
C ARG A 632 16.62 -5.23 -23.48
N ASP A 633 15.69 -5.29 -24.42
CA ASP A 633 14.86 -4.14 -24.79
C ASP A 633 13.93 -3.72 -23.64
N VAL A 634 13.35 -4.70 -22.92
CA VAL A 634 12.56 -4.44 -21.70
C VAL A 634 13.44 -3.82 -20.62
N TRP A 635 14.62 -4.39 -20.35
CA TRP A 635 15.59 -3.86 -19.37
C TRP A 635 16.00 -2.41 -19.65
N ASN A 636 16.23 -2.08 -20.92
CA ASN A 636 16.57 -0.73 -21.35
C ASN A 636 15.39 0.24 -21.26
N ALA A 637 14.16 -0.26 -21.48
CA ALA A 637 12.93 0.53 -21.35
C ALA A 637 12.56 0.80 -19.88
N SER A 638 12.85 -0.14 -18.98
CA SER A 638 12.61 -0.03 -17.53
C SER A 638 13.72 0.71 -16.76
N GLY A 639 14.67 1.35 -17.46
CA GLY A 639 15.71 2.19 -16.83
C GLY A 639 16.88 1.44 -16.19
N GLY A 640 17.20 0.23 -16.64
CA GLY A 640 18.29 -0.58 -16.07
C GLY A 640 19.67 0.09 -16.13
N ARG A 641 20.41 0.02 -15.00
CA ARG A 641 21.82 0.45 -14.93
C ARG A 641 22.72 -0.51 -15.70
N ASP A 642 23.59 0.00 -16.55
CA ASP A 642 24.63 -0.83 -17.20
C ASP A 642 25.80 -1.09 -16.22
N MET A 643 26.64 -2.08 -16.51
CA MET A 643 27.73 -2.56 -15.61
C MET A 643 28.79 -1.50 -15.22
N ASN A 644 28.68 -0.28 -15.73
CA ASN A 644 29.54 0.86 -15.42
C ASN A 644 28.87 1.93 -14.52
N GLY A 645 27.69 1.65 -13.95
CA GLY A 645 27.05 2.55 -12.97
C GLY A 645 26.42 3.83 -13.54
N VAL A 646 26.34 3.96 -14.87
CA VAL A 646 25.64 5.07 -15.53
C VAL A 646 24.18 4.69 -15.70
N VAL A 647 23.28 5.49 -15.11
CA VAL A 647 21.83 5.43 -15.38
C VAL A 647 21.62 5.84 -16.83
N ILE A 648 21.27 4.89 -17.70
CA ILE A 648 20.71 5.23 -19.00
C ILE A 648 19.26 5.61 -18.73
N VAL A 649 18.97 6.91 -18.72
CA VAL A 649 17.60 7.40 -18.73
C VAL A 649 16.95 6.88 -20.01
N GLY A 650 16.17 5.81 -19.90
CA GLY A 650 15.35 5.31 -20.98
C GLY A 650 14.42 6.44 -21.41
N ARG A 651 14.55 6.89 -22.67
CA ARG A 651 13.53 7.72 -23.31
C ARG A 651 12.29 6.86 -23.43
N ILE A 652 11.31 7.08 -22.57
CA ILE A 652 9.92 6.77 -22.92
C ILE A 652 9.34 8.05 -23.53
N ARG A 653 8.73 7.87 -24.69
CA ARG A 653 8.09 8.86 -25.52
C ARG A 653 6.63 8.48 -25.62
#